data_AF-A0A533RE77-F1
#
_entry.id   AF-A0A533RE77-F1
#
_cell.length_a   1.000
_cell.length_b   1.000
_cell.length_c   1.000
_cell.angle_alpha   90.00
_cell.angle_beta   90.00
_cell.angle_gamma   90.00
#
_symmetry.space_group_name_H-M   'P 1'
#
loop_
_entity.id
_entity.type
_entity.pdbx_description
1 polymer ?
#
loop_
_entity_poly.entity_id
_entity_poly.type
_entity_poly.pdbx_seq_one_letter_code
_entity_poly.pdbx_strand_id
1 'polypeptide(L)'
;MSGDFLPKFRRQLFDWLQHRVAGGRLPFRRVEETPRILTAKGPAAPDLVLWINRDSLLAGAMVLTPAKADEALLAQGREMAAALGLGQFVTWEARAVNIWESGAATVQLLRHRPMPGADRISADDFAIVFEQLLQDLKNLALDAVLPAGQLPPAYFANLCLQTLHDCDPALQEAARRAAGPGQTDACLARKAVDKGWLTLWRLLALLRSGRMPPGIRPERLDRALGYAFADLDRQELLHLVLSGDEPPLPESAAIRFHHLSGRLAQLGWDRQPELAAGTLSMLFAEAAKTYRVATAPLDATSAGSNLLVNHIPPVLAPTDILVAPQPCLSGWRLVAGSDRTPGSQAFDRVTAIPTDTVPARIVANLDDNRPLPPGERRQRSAALRQPWPYRRLQLAADTPAWLWDALHLGGITDPAGLLQLTLPPGWANAAAAELLWSLLGERLTLTTLQQHADGRQTLVMVGHDQLPDHLTLRLPDGTSRELPPLPDSIGPAAVAGLAAAEPSRAAAVTRPRKTPPALTERIAAKVFRDGVPRFPDHYLRRQDLPPLRTYRLPGPLQVVSHFFDRVQLAGPDGTTIDSDNPADAEALILASRDGRTEVELPVDPAFTLRLVSAYREDLLRLWQGLLDECRRHHPAQRKAVALARRLWREHDLPSVENP
;
A
#
# COMPACT_ATOMS: atom_id res chain seq x y z
N MET A 1 18.30 -26.07 2.02
CA MET A 1 16.90 -25.90 1.56
C MET A 1 16.90 -24.87 0.45
N SER A 2 16.29 -25.14 -0.71
CA SER A 2 16.14 -24.14 -1.78
C SER A 2 15.25 -22.99 -1.30
N GLY A 3 15.46 -21.78 -1.82
CA GLY A 3 14.70 -20.57 -1.43
C GLY A 3 13.18 -20.68 -1.61
N ASP A 4 12.71 -21.63 -2.43
CA ASP A 4 11.30 -21.85 -2.75
C ASP A 4 10.57 -22.79 -1.77
N PHE A 5 11.26 -23.42 -0.81
CA PHE A 5 10.64 -24.39 0.09
C PHE A 5 9.81 -23.75 1.21
N LEU A 6 10.34 -22.72 1.87
CA LEU A 6 9.67 -22.08 3.01
C LEU A 6 8.32 -21.45 2.65
N PRO A 7 8.16 -20.73 1.52
CA PRO A 7 6.85 -20.19 1.13
C PRO A 7 5.81 -21.28 0.86
N LYS A 8 6.20 -22.38 0.19
CA LYS A 8 5.31 -23.53 -0.06
C LYS A 8 4.90 -24.22 1.23
N PHE A 9 5.85 -24.38 2.14
CA PHE A 9 5.61 -24.97 3.45
C PHE A 9 4.65 -24.13 4.30
N ARG A 10 4.88 -22.82 4.39
CA ARG A 10 3.97 -21.89 5.06
C ARG A 10 2.56 -21.98 4.47
N ARG A 11 2.44 -22.03 3.15
CA ARG A 11 1.14 -22.12 2.47
C ARG A 11 0.41 -23.42 2.82
N GLN A 12 1.12 -24.54 2.84
CA GLN A 12 0.56 -25.83 3.26
C GLN A 12 0.08 -25.80 4.71
N LEU A 13 0.88 -25.21 5.62
CA LEU A 13 0.49 -25.03 7.01
C LEU A 13 -0.75 -24.14 7.15
N PHE A 14 -0.84 -23.06 6.37
CA PHE A 14 -2.01 -22.20 6.30
C PHE A 14 -3.27 -22.98 5.89
N ASP A 15 -3.21 -23.74 4.80
CA ASP A 15 -4.35 -24.49 4.28
C ASP A 15 -4.86 -25.52 5.32
N TRP A 16 -3.95 -26.18 6.04
CA TRP A 16 -4.30 -27.13 7.11
C TRP A 16 -4.92 -26.45 8.33
N LEU A 17 -4.36 -25.33 8.77
CA LEU A 17 -4.94 -24.53 9.84
C LEU A 17 -6.33 -24.04 9.47
N GLN A 18 -6.52 -23.55 8.23
CA GLN A 18 -7.81 -23.09 7.76
C GLN A 18 -8.85 -24.22 7.76
N HIS A 19 -8.47 -25.41 7.30
CA HIS A 19 -9.35 -26.59 7.34
C HIS A 19 -9.74 -26.97 8.77
N ARG A 20 -8.77 -26.97 9.71
CA ARG A 20 -9.04 -27.30 11.12
C ARG A 20 -9.89 -26.25 11.83
N VAL A 21 -9.66 -24.97 11.55
CA VAL A 21 -10.45 -23.86 12.09
C VAL A 21 -11.89 -23.92 11.58
N ALA A 22 -12.10 -24.25 10.29
CA ALA A 22 -13.44 -24.44 9.74
C ALA A 22 -14.22 -25.60 10.41
N GLY A 23 -13.52 -26.58 10.97
CA GLY A 23 -14.13 -27.67 11.76
C GLY A 23 -14.69 -27.28 13.13
N GLY A 24 -14.47 -26.03 13.60
CA GLY A 24 -15.14 -25.45 14.78
C GLY A 24 -14.72 -26.00 16.16
N ARG A 25 -13.70 -26.87 16.23
CA ARG A 25 -13.24 -27.50 17.50
C ARG A 25 -12.17 -26.70 18.26
N LEU A 26 -11.71 -25.61 17.65
CA LEU A 26 -10.67 -24.72 18.15
C LEU A 26 -11.27 -23.35 18.52
N PRO A 27 -10.66 -22.59 19.44
CA PRO A 27 -11.13 -21.25 19.80
C PRO A 27 -10.91 -20.20 18.70
N PHE A 28 -10.11 -20.53 17.68
CA PHE A 28 -9.81 -19.64 16.57
C PHE A 28 -10.94 -19.65 15.54
N ARG A 29 -11.27 -18.48 15.01
CA ARG A 29 -12.30 -18.28 13.97
C ARG A 29 -11.73 -18.02 12.59
N ARG A 30 -10.48 -17.56 12.52
CA ARG A 30 -9.81 -17.21 11.25
C ARG A 30 -8.31 -17.43 11.36
N VAL A 31 -7.71 -17.79 10.23
CA VAL A 31 -6.26 -17.83 10.05
C VAL A 31 -5.92 -16.81 8.97
N GLU A 32 -4.81 -16.10 9.13
CA GLU A 32 -4.33 -15.11 8.16
C GLU A 32 -2.86 -15.34 7.86
N GLU A 33 -2.51 -15.32 6.57
CA GLU A 33 -1.15 -15.49 6.08
C GLU A 33 -0.48 -14.13 5.88
N THR A 34 0.71 -13.95 6.46
CA THR A 34 1.53 -12.73 6.32
C THR A 34 0.79 -11.40 6.59
N PRO A 35 -0.01 -11.27 7.66
CA PRO A 35 -0.66 -10.00 7.96
C PRO A 35 0.40 -8.92 8.21
N ARG A 36 0.24 -7.76 7.58
CA ARG A 36 1.11 -6.60 7.84
C ARG A 36 0.75 -6.02 9.20
N ILE A 37 1.72 -6.00 10.11
CA ILE A 37 1.61 -5.38 11.43
C ILE A 37 2.72 -4.34 11.61
N LEU A 38 2.53 -3.42 12.54
CA LEU A 38 3.57 -2.54 13.06
C LEU A 38 4.11 -3.08 14.37
N THR A 39 5.43 -3.01 14.54
CA THR A 39 6.13 -3.17 15.80
C THR A 39 6.83 -1.86 16.19
N ALA A 40 7.47 -1.82 17.35
CA ALA A 40 8.29 -0.68 17.76
C ALA A 40 9.47 -0.40 16.79
N LYS A 41 9.93 -1.41 16.05
CA LYS A 41 11.01 -1.29 15.05
C LYS A 41 10.53 -1.01 13.63
N GLY A 42 9.21 -0.95 13.42
CA GLY A 42 8.59 -0.67 12.12
C GLY A 42 7.70 -1.80 11.62
N PRO A 43 7.36 -1.81 10.33
CA PRO A 43 6.48 -2.83 9.74
C PRO A 43 7.11 -4.22 9.80
N ALA A 44 6.31 -5.22 10.19
CA ALA A 44 6.65 -6.63 10.18
C ALA A 44 5.50 -7.46 9.61
N ALA A 45 5.78 -8.71 9.27
CA ALA A 45 4.78 -9.65 8.78
C ALA A 45 5.07 -11.04 9.36
N PRO A 46 4.39 -11.46 10.44
CA PRO A 46 4.48 -12.84 10.90
C PRO A 46 3.95 -13.78 9.83
N ASP A 47 4.46 -15.01 9.77
CA ASP A 47 4.04 -15.93 8.71
C ASP A 47 2.55 -16.29 8.80
N LEU A 48 2.05 -16.56 10.02
CA LEU A 48 0.66 -16.91 10.27
C LEU A 48 0.15 -16.32 11.58
N VAL A 49 -1.10 -15.86 11.59
CA VAL A 49 -1.81 -15.46 12.81
C VAL A 49 -3.14 -16.18 12.89
N LEU A 50 -3.42 -16.75 14.06
CA LEU A 50 -4.70 -17.40 14.37
C LEU A 50 -5.52 -16.46 15.25
N TRP A 51 -6.67 -16.05 14.75
CA TRP A 51 -7.53 -15.05 15.35
C TRP A 51 -8.68 -15.70 16.11
N ILE A 52 -8.86 -15.31 17.38
CA ILE A 52 -10.09 -15.60 18.14
C ILE A 52 -11.19 -14.65 17.67
N ASN A 53 -10.86 -13.36 17.55
CA ASN A 53 -11.71 -12.35 16.95
C ASN A 53 -10.87 -11.35 16.15
N ARG A 54 -10.98 -11.40 14.82
CA ARG A 54 -10.20 -10.54 13.93
C ARG A 54 -10.58 -9.05 14.05
N ASP A 55 -11.87 -8.76 14.15
CA ASP A 55 -12.39 -7.38 14.18
C ASP A 55 -11.95 -6.63 15.45
N SER A 56 -11.69 -7.34 16.55
CA SER A 56 -11.17 -6.77 17.80
C SER A 56 -9.66 -6.95 17.98
N LEU A 57 -8.95 -7.38 16.93
CA LEU A 57 -7.53 -7.73 16.95
C LEU A 57 -7.15 -8.65 18.12
N LEU A 58 -8.02 -9.61 18.42
CA LEU A 58 -7.78 -10.62 19.45
C LEU A 58 -7.16 -11.85 18.79
N ALA A 59 -5.83 -11.81 18.65
CA ALA A 59 -5.06 -12.98 18.27
C ALA A 59 -5.05 -14.00 19.42
N GLY A 60 -5.00 -15.28 19.09
CA GLY A 60 -4.77 -16.34 20.08
C GLY A 60 -3.45 -17.09 19.85
N ALA A 61 -2.88 -17.00 18.65
CA ALA A 61 -1.55 -17.53 18.36
C ALA A 61 -0.90 -16.82 17.16
N MET A 62 0.43 -16.86 17.12
CA MET A 62 1.26 -16.41 16.00
C MET A 62 2.31 -17.49 15.72
N VAL A 63 2.54 -17.80 14.44
CA VAL A 63 3.53 -18.79 14.00
C VAL A 63 4.53 -18.13 13.04
N LEU A 64 5.81 -18.45 13.25
CA LEU A 64 6.93 -18.12 12.36
C LEU A 64 7.52 -19.43 11.82
N THR A 65 7.96 -19.43 10.57
CA THR A 65 8.50 -20.60 9.87
C THR A 65 9.96 -20.40 9.44
N PRO A 66 10.90 -20.20 10.40
CA PRO A 66 12.29 -19.98 10.07
C PRO A 66 13.00 -21.26 9.63
N ALA A 67 14.12 -21.12 8.93
CA ALA A 67 15.02 -22.24 8.70
C ALA A 67 15.65 -22.76 10.01
N LYS A 68 15.99 -21.83 10.91
CA LYS A 68 16.47 -22.08 12.27
C LYS A 68 16.13 -20.85 13.13
N ALA A 69 15.72 -21.06 14.38
CA ALA A 69 15.52 -19.96 15.32
C ALA A 69 16.86 -19.50 15.90
N ASP A 70 17.20 -18.23 15.68
CA ASP A 70 18.33 -17.54 16.32
C ASP A 70 17.84 -16.41 17.24
N GLU A 71 18.76 -15.81 17.99
CA GLU A 71 18.41 -14.77 18.98
C GLU A 71 17.73 -13.55 18.34
N ALA A 72 18.16 -13.17 17.13
CA ALA A 72 17.58 -12.04 16.41
C ALA A 72 16.14 -12.31 15.99
N LEU A 73 15.85 -13.50 15.47
CA LEU A 73 14.49 -13.94 15.14
C LEU A 73 13.62 -14.03 16.38
N LEU A 74 14.13 -14.58 17.50
CA LEU A 74 13.37 -14.67 18.74
C LEU A 74 13.02 -13.27 19.29
N ALA A 75 13.95 -12.32 19.22
CA ALA A 75 13.69 -10.93 19.57
C ALA A 75 12.62 -10.29 18.66
N GLN A 76 12.67 -10.55 17.35
CA GLN A 76 11.65 -10.10 16.40
C GLN A 76 10.29 -10.77 16.67
N GLY A 77 10.27 -12.08 16.95
CA GLY A 77 9.08 -12.84 17.30
C GLY A 77 8.38 -12.30 18.53
N ARG A 78 9.15 -11.95 19.58
CA ARG A 78 8.64 -11.26 20.77
C ARG A 78 7.97 -9.93 20.43
N GLU A 79 8.61 -9.09 19.62
CA GLU A 79 8.05 -7.79 19.23
C GLU A 79 6.76 -7.93 18.41
N MET A 80 6.71 -8.89 17.48
CA MET A 80 5.51 -9.18 16.69
C MET A 80 4.39 -9.75 17.56
N ALA A 81 4.69 -10.66 18.50
CA ALA A 81 3.73 -11.20 19.44
C ALA A 81 3.11 -10.10 20.30
N ALA A 82 3.95 -9.24 20.90
CA ALA A 82 3.48 -8.11 21.70
C ALA A 82 2.61 -7.14 20.90
N ALA A 83 2.97 -6.87 19.64
CA ALA A 83 2.19 -6.04 18.72
C ALA A 83 0.82 -6.65 18.32
N LEU A 84 0.64 -7.96 18.52
CA LEU A 84 -0.63 -8.68 18.38
C LEU A 84 -1.35 -8.90 19.73
N GLY A 85 -0.79 -8.39 20.83
CA GLY A 85 -1.35 -8.56 22.17
C GLY A 85 -1.11 -9.96 22.74
N LEU A 86 -0.08 -10.66 22.27
CA LEU A 86 0.31 -11.99 22.70
C LEU A 86 1.57 -11.95 23.57
N GLY A 87 1.55 -12.70 24.67
CA GLY A 87 2.72 -13.00 25.50
C GLY A 87 3.51 -14.22 25.02
N GLN A 88 3.08 -14.87 23.94
CA GLN A 88 3.73 -16.07 23.41
C GLN A 88 3.68 -16.16 21.89
N PHE A 89 4.60 -16.90 21.31
CA PHE A 89 4.64 -17.18 19.87
C PHE A 89 5.25 -18.55 19.56
N VAL A 90 5.03 -19.02 18.34
CA VAL A 90 5.50 -20.33 17.87
C VAL A 90 6.57 -20.15 16.81
N THR A 91 7.64 -20.94 16.87
CA THR A 91 8.54 -21.15 15.74
C THR A 91 8.40 -22.59 15.25
N TRP A 92 8.10 -22.74 13.97
CA TRP A 92 8.09 -24.02 13.27
C TRP A 92 9.38 -24.15 12.45
N GLU A 93 10.35 -24.87 13.01
CA GLU A 93 11.62 -25.17 12.37
C GLU A 93 11.58 -26.52 11.65
N ALA A 94 12.64 -26.82 10.89
CA ALA A 94 12.74 -28.08 10.15
C ALA A 94 12.69 -29.34 11.04
N ARG A 95 13.14 -29.23 12.30
CA ARG A 95 13.33 -30.37 13.22
C ARG A 95 12.60 -30.22 14.55
N ALA A 96 11.91 -29.11 14.78
CA ALA A 96 11.16 -28.90 16.00
C ALA A 96 10.08 -27.83 15.82
N VAL A 97 9.03 -27.93 16.63
CA VAL A 97 8.08 -26.85 16.88
C VAL A 97 8.26 -26.38 18.31
N ASN A 98 8.54 -25.10 18.47
CA ASN A 98 8.84 -24.49 19.76
C ASN A 98 7.78 -23.44 20.08
N ILE A 99 7.26 -23.47 21.31
CA ILE A 99 6.40 -22.41 21.84
C ILE A 99 7.24 -21.61 22.82
N TRP A 100 7.30 -20.31 22.60
CA TRP A 100 8.11 -19.37 23.34
C TRP A 100 7.22 -18.43 24.13
N GLU A 101 7.59 -18.18 25.39
CA GLU A 101 6.99 -17.16 26.24
C GLU A 101 7.86 -15.90 26.23
N SER A 102 7.21 -14.76 26.09
CA SER A 102 7.82 -13.43 25.99
C SER A 102 7.80 -12.74 27.35
N GLY A 103 8.97 -12.70 28.00
CA GLY A 103 9.20 -11.86 29.17
C GLY A 103 9.63 -10.42 28.80
N ALA A 104 9.75 -9.58 29.84
CA ALA A 104 10.13 -8.17 29.68
C ALA A 104 11.47 -7.96 28.93
N ALA A 105 12.45 -8.85 29.13
CA ALA A 105 13.76 -8.76 28.50
C ALA A 105 14.22 -10.04 27.78
N THR A 106 13.61 -11.20 28.09
CA THR A 106 14.07 -12.51 27.62
C THR A 106 12.93 -13.30 27.02
N VAL A 107 13.25 -14.18 26.09
CA VAL A 107 12.34 -15.19 25.56
C VAL A 107 12.67 -16.52 26.21
N GLN A 108 11.66 -17.20 26.76
CA GLN A 108 11.84 -18.50 27.42
C GLN A 108 11.13 -19.60 26.64
N LEU A 109 11.74 -20.77 26.53
CA LEU A 109 11.13 -21.92 25.86
C LEU A 109 10.08 -22.55 26.77
N LEU A 110 8.82 -22.43 26.40
CA LEU A 110 7.70 -22.98 27.16
C LEU A 110 7.43 -24.45 26.79
N ARG A 111 7.43 -24.77 25.49
CA ARG A 111 7.25 -26.13 25.00
C ARG A 111 8.17 -26.42 23.82
N HIS A 112 8.73 -27.63 23.82
CA HIS A 112 9.53 -28.16 22.73
C HIS A 112 8.86 -29.43 22.17
N ARG A 113 8.63 -29.45 20.87
CA ARG A 113 8.10 -30.61 20.15
C ARG A 113 9.11 -31.03 19.08
N PRO A 114 9.95 -32.04 19.34
CA PRO A 114 10.89 -32.51 18.33
C PRO A 114 10.13 -33.17 17.18
N MET A 115 10.58 -32.94 15.95
CA MET A 115 10.15 -33.76 14.81
C MET A 115 10.74 -35.17 14.97
N PRO A 116 10.01 -36.23 14.62
CA PRO A 116 10.50 -37.60 14.68
C PRO A 116 11.86 -37.78 13.98
N GLY A 117 12.78 -38.47 14.65
CA GLY A 117 14.21 -38.52 14.33
C GLY A 117 14.60 -39.44 13.17
N ALA A 118 13.70 -39.76 12.26
CA ALA A 118 14.05 -40.58 11.10
C ALA A 118 14.81 -39.75 10.03
N ASP A 119 15.68 -40.41 9.27
CA ASP A 119 16.38 -39.83 8.11
C ASP A 119 15.41 -39.26 7.05
N ARG A 120 14.12 -39.61 7.13
CA ARG A 120 13.01 -39.00 6.42
C ARG A 120 11.84 -38.74 7.38
N ILE A 121 11.40 -37.49 7.47
CA ILE A 121 10.16 -37.10 8.14
C ILE A 121 8.99 -37.50 7.22
N SER A 122 8.07 -38.34 7.70
CA SER A 122 6.87 -38.72 6.96
C SER A 122 5.79 -37.64 7.05
N ALA A 123 4.76 -37.72 6.19
CA ALA A 123 3.61 -36.83 6.29
C ALA A 123 2.81 -37.08 7.59
N ASP A 124 2.76 -38.32 8.06
CA ASP A 124 2.08 -38.71 9.31
C ASP A 124 2.77 -38.13 10.54
N ASP A 125 4.10 -38.16 10.57
CA ASP A 125 4.91 -37.54 11.62
C ASP A 125 4.58 -36.05 11.76
N PHE A 126 4.47 -35.37 10.62
CA PHE A 126 4.10 -33.97 10.61
C PHE A 126 2.67 -33.77 11.11
N ALA A 127 1.71 -34.56 10.62
CA ALA A 127 0.32 -34.46 11.03
C ALA A 127 0.18 -34.64 12.56
N ILE A 128 0.92 -35.57 13.15
CA ILE A 128 0.95 -35.77 14.61
C ILE A 128 1.45 -34.52 15.33
N VAL A 129 2.61 -33.97 14.93
CA VAL A 129 3.17 -32.76 15.55
C VAL A 129 2.25 -31.55 15.36
N PHE A 130 1.57 -31.46 14.22
CA PHE A 130 0.58 -30.43 13.93
C PHE A 130 -0.63 -30.51 14.85
N GLU A 131 -1.22 -31.69 15.05
CA GLU A 131 -2.33 -31.87 15.99
C GLU A 131 -1.91 -31.59 17.44
N GLN A 132 -0.69 -32.00 17.82
CA GLN A 132 -0.14 -31.66 19.13
C GLN A 132 0.00 -30.15 19.32
N LEU A 133 0.51 -29.43 18.32
CA LEU A 133 0.58 -27.98 18.34
C LEU A 133 -0.82 -27.37 18.50
N LEU A 134 -1.81 -27.84 17.74
CA LEU A 134 -3.18 -27.34 17.82
C LEU A 134 -3.78 -27.52 19.22
N GLN A 135 -3.51 -28.65 19.85
CA GLN A 135 -3.96 -28.91 21.22
C GLN A 135 -3.25 -28.00 22.23
N ASP A 136 -1.94 -27.78 22.07
CA ASP A 136 -1.19 -26.84 22.89
C ASP A 136 -1.73 -25.41 22.72
N LEU A 137 -1.93 -24.96 21.48
CA LEU A 137 -2.47 -23.64 21.16
C LEU A 137 -3.90 -23.45 21.66
N LYS A 138 -4.74 -24.48 21.58
CA LYS A 138 -6.10 -24.45 22.13
C LYS A 138 -6.10 -24.18 23.63
N ASN A 139 -5.19 -24.84 24.36
CA ASN A 139 -5.09 -24.68 25.81
C ASN A 139 -4.52 -23.29 26.17
N LEU A 140 -3.56 -22.80 25.40
CA LEU A 140 -2.88 -21.55 25.70
C LEU A 140 -3.60 -20.30 25.16
N ALA A 141 -4.56 -20.43 24.23
CA ALA A 141 -5.12 -19.31 23.48
C ALA A 141 -5.68 -18.16 24.35
N LEU A 142 -6.19 -18.46 25.55
CA LEU A 142 -6.73 -17.45 26.47
C LEU A 142 -5.62 -16.85 27.36
N ASP A 143 -4.70 -17.68 27.85
CA ASP A 143 -3.60 -17.26 28.70
C ASP A 143 -2.52 -16.49 27.92
N ALA A 144 -2.48 -16.70 26.60
CA ALA A 144 -1.58 -16.02 25.68
C ALA A 144 -1.82 -14.52 25.59
N VAL A 145 -3.02 -14.04 25.92
CA VAL A 145 -3.41 -12.65 25.69
C VAL A 145 -2.86 -11.76 26.80
N LEU A 146 -2.12 -10.72 26.41
CA LEU A 146 -1.59 -9.75 27.35
C LEU A 146 -2.72 -8.98 28.05
N PRO A 147 -2.63 -8.76 29.38
CA PRO A 147 -3.52 -7.86 30.09
C PRO A 147 -3.49 -6.44 29.50
N ALA A 148 -4.59 -5.70 29.60
CA ALA A 148 -4.73 -4.36 29.01
C ALA A 148 -3.60 -3.39 29.42
N GLY A 149 -3.16 -3.45 30.69
CA GLY A 149 -2.05 -2.62 31.19
C GLY A 149 -0.65 -2.99 30.66
N GLN A 150 -0.51 -4.10 29.94
CA GLN A 150 0.75 -4.57 29.35
C GLN A 150 0.75 -4.46 27.82
N LEU A 151 -0.34 -4.01 27.20
CA LEU A 151 -0.42 -3.87 25.75
C LEU A 151 0.47 -2.71 25.27
N PRO A 152 1.39 -2.94 24.32
CA PRO A 152 2.27 -1.89 23.84
C PRO A 152 1.54 -0.92 22.89
N PRO A 153 2.08 0.28 22.64
CA PRO A 153 1.52 1.24 21.68
C PRO A 153 1.25 0.66 20.29
N ALA A 154 2.09 -0.28 19.86
CA ALA A 154 2.00 -0.99 18.58
C ALA A 154 0.70 -1.79 18.43
N TYR A 155 0.18 -2.38 19.51
CA TYR A 155 -1.10 -3.11 19.49
C TYR A 155 -2.26 -2.19 19.11
N PHE A 156 -2.34 -1.03 19.76
CA PHE A 156 -3.38 -0.03 19.50
C PHE A 156 -3.24 0.58 18.10
N ALA A 157 -2.01 0.81 17.64
CA ALA A 157 -1.76 1.26 16.27
C ALA A 157 -2.27 0.23 15.24
N ASN A 158 -1.98 -1.05 15.44
CA ASN A 158 -2.47 -2.13 14.59
C ASN A 158 -4.00 -2.24 14.62
N LEU A 159 -4.63 -2.05 15.77
CA LEU A 159 -6.09 -2.07 15.90
C LEU A 159 -6.74 -0.95 15.06
N CYS A 160 -6.14 0.25 15.09
CA CYS A 160 -6.60 1.39 14.31
C CYS A 160 -6.36 1.19 12.80
N LEU A 161 -5.16 0.73 12.40
CA LEU A 161 -4.80 0.48 11.00
C LEU A 161 -5.64 -0.64 10.39
N GLN A 162 -5.94 -1.68 11.16
CA GLN A 162 -6.85 -2.73 10.72
C GLN A 162 -8.24 -2.15 10.47
N THR A 163 -8.75 -1.34 11.39
CA THR A 163 -10.07 -0.72 11.24
C THR A 163 -10.12 0.13 9.96
N LEU A 164 -9.06 0.90 9.68
CA LEU A 164 -8.94 1.65 8.42
C LEU A 164 -8.98 0.73 7.20
N HIS A 165 -8.21 -0.36 7.23
CA HIS A 165 -8.17 -1.33 6.13
C HIS A 165 -9.55 -1.98 5.87
N ASP A 166 -10.24 -2.42 6.93
CA ASP A 166 -11.56 -3.05 6.81
C ASP A 166 -12.66 -2.08 6.39
N CYS A 167 -12.47 -0.77 6.61
CA CYS A 167 -13.40 0.27 6.15
C CYS A 167 -13.16 0.70 4.70
N ASP A 168 -11.97 0.45 4.13
CA ASP A 168 -11.56 0.97 2.81
C ASP A 168 -12.56 0.65 1.69
N PRO A 169 -13.08 -0.59 1.52
CA PRO A 169 -14.06 -0.88 0.46
C PRO A 169 -15.34 -0.04 0.56
N ALA A 170 -15.85 0.16 1.78
CA ALA A 170 -17.06 0.95 2.01
C ALA A 170 -16.80 2.45 1.79
N LEU A 171 -15.65 2.95 2.23
CA LEU A 171 -15.24 4.34 2.03
C LEU A 171 -15.04 4.67 0.55
N GLN A 172 -14.42 3.76 -0.22
CA GLN A 172 -14.28 3.92 -1.67
C GLN A 172 -15.62 4.01 -2.37
N GLU A 173 -16.57 3.13 -2.00
CA GLU A 173 -17.91 3.15 -2.56
C GLU A 173 -18.67 4.45 -2.21
N ALA A 174 -18.56 4.91 -0.97
CA ALA A 174 -19.15 6.20 -0.56
C ALA A 174 -18.54 7.39 -1.33
N ALA A 175 -17.22 7.39 -1.54
CA ALA A 175 -16.54 8.42 -2.32
C ALA A 175 -17.00 8.42 -3.79
N ARG A 176 -17.20 7.24 -4.40
CA ARG A 176 -17.76 7.13 -5.76
C ARG A 176 -19.19 7.65 -5.85
N ARG A 177 -20.04 7.35 -4.87
CA ARG A 177 -21.43 7.85 -4.84
C ARG A 177 -21.51 9.37 -4.65
N ALA A 178 -20.58 9.95 -3.89
CA ALA A 178 -20.47 11.39 -3.70
C ALA A 178 -19.74 12.10 -4.85
N ALA A 179 -19.27 11.37 -5.87
CA ALA A 179 -18.49 11.93 -6.95
C ALA A 179 -19.34 12.85 -7.85
N GLY A 180 -18.89 14.09 -8.00
CA GLY A 180 -19.37 15.01 -9.04
C GLY A 180 -18.77 14.68 -10.42
N PRO A 181 -19.31 15.26 -11.50
CA PRO A 181 -18.83 15.03 -12.85
C PRO A 181 -17.35 15.42 -13.01
N GLY A 182 -16.56 14.56 -13.67
CA GLY A 182 -15.16 14.83 -14.01
C GLY A 182 -14.11 14.45 -12.94
N GLN A 183 -14.50 13.78 -11.86
CA GLN A 183 -13.54 13.22 -10.90
C GLN A 183 -12.92 11.92 -11.41
N THR A 184 -11.62 11.73 -11.19
CA THR A 184 -10.89 10.52 -11.59
C THR A 184 -10.88 9.47 -10.47
N ASP A 185 -10.75 8.18 -10.81
CA ASP A 185 -10.70 7.10 -9.81
C ASP A 185 -9.62 7.32 -8.74
N ALA A 186 -8.46 7.84 -9.13
CA ALA A 186 -7.38 8.16 -8.19
C ALA A 186 -7.73 9.29 -7.23
N CYS A 187 -8.53 10.28 -7.67
CA CYS A 187 -9.05 11.34 -6.79
C CYS A 187 -10.06 10.76 -5.79
N LEU A 188 -10.96 9.89 -6.26
CA LEU A 188 -11.96 9.24 -5.41
C LEU A 188 -11.33 8.30 -4.38
N ALA A 189 -10.33 7.52 -4.79
CA ALA A 189 -9.54 6.69 -3.88
C ALA A 189 -8.84 7.55 -2.81
N ARG A 190 -8.26 8.70 -3.20
CA ARG A 190 -7.67 9.64 -2.22
C ARG A 190 -8.71 10.16 -1.22
N LYS A 191 -9.88 10.60 -1.68
CA LYS A 191 -10.97 11.07 -0.80
C LYS A 191 -11.45 10.00 0.19
N ALA A 192 -11.52 8.74 -0.25
CA ALA A 192 -11.87 7.63 0.63
C ALA A 192 -10.84 7.44 1.75
N VAL A 193 -9.55 7.44 1.39
CA VAL A 193 -8.44 7.34 2.34
C VAL A 193 -8.39 8.54 3.29
N ASP A 194 -8.61 9.75 2.77
CA ASP A 194 -8.70 10.99 3.57
C ASP A 194 -9.81 10.87 4.62
N LYS A 195 -11.02 10.45 4.21
CA LYS A 195 -12.16 10.29 5.10
C LYS A 195 -11.87 9.27 6.22
N GLY A 196 -11.26 8.13 5.89
CA GLY A 196 -10.87 7.12 6.87
C GLY A 196 -9.94 7.69 7.94
N TRP A 197 -8.83 8.31 7.51
CA TRP A 197 -7.84 8.88 8.43
C TRP A 197 -8.40 10.05 9.26
N LEU A 198 -9.15 10.97 8.66
CA LEU A 198 -9.75 12.09 9.40
C LEU A 198 -10.77 11.60 10.43
N THR A 199 -11.58 10.60 10.09
CA THR A 199 -12.51 9.97 11.05
C THR A 199 -11.77 9.34 12.21
N LEU A 200 -10.67 8.61 11.94
CA LEU A 200 -9.81 8.06 12.98
C LEU A 200 -9.23 9.16 13.88
N TRP A 201 -8.67 10.23 13.30
CA TRP A 201 -8.10 11.32 14.08
C TRP A 201 -9.11 12.04 14.97
N ARG A 202 -10.31 12.30 14.43
CA ARG A 202 -11.44 12.87 15.18
C ARG A 202 -11.79 12.01 16.39
N LEU A 203 -11.92 10.70 16.18
CA LEU A 203 -12.24 9.73 17.23
C LEU A 203 -11.15 9.70 18.31
N LEU A 204 -9.87 9.59 17.92
CA LEU A 204 -8.75 9.54 18.88
C LEU A 204 -8.61 10.84 19.67
N ALA A 205 -8.85 11.99 19.03
CA ALA A 205 -8.83 13.29 19.69
C ALA A 205 -9.94 13.44 20.75
N LEU A 206 -11.17 13.02 20.43
CA LEU A 206 -12.28 13.05 21.38
C LEU A 206 -12.11 12.04 22.52
N LEU A 207 -11.60 10.84 22.23
CA LEU A 207 -11.25 9.86 23.28
C LEU A 207 -10.19 10.42 24.23
N ARG A 208 -9.08 10.93 23.70
CA ARG A 208 -7.98 11.48 24.51
C ARG A 208 -8.41 12.66 25.38
N SER A 209 -9.35 13.46 24.90
CA SER A 209 -9.88 14.62 25.63
C SER A 209 -11.04 14.27 26.58
N GLY A 210 -11.50 13.02 26.61
CA GLY A 210 -12.68 12.62 27.37
C GLY A 210 -13.98 13.31 26.90
N ARG A 211 -14.04 13.72 25.63
CA ARG A 211 -15.14 14.49 25.03
C ARG A 211 -15.98 13.67 24.06
N MET A 212 -15.82 12.35 24.04
CA MET A 212 -16.67 11.49 23.21
C MET A 212 -18.14 11.62 23.67
N PRO A 213 -19.09 12.00 22.80
CA PRO A 213 -20.48 12.09 23.20
C PRO A 213 -21.01 10.75 23.74
N PRO A 214 -21.76 10.74 24.85
CA PRO A 214 -22.30 9.50 25.41
C PRO A 214 -23.44 8.95 24.54
N GLY A 215 -23.58 7.62 24.48
CA GLY A 215 -24.73 6.97 23.84
C GLY A 215 -24.85 7.18 22.33
N ILE A 216 -23.74 7.46 21.64
CA ILE A 216 -23.73 7.59 20.18
C ILE A 216 -24.19 6.28 19.55
N ARG A 217 -25.24 6.34 18.75
CA ARG A 217 -25.61 5.24 17.87
C ARG A 217 -24.60 5.16 16.72
N PRO A 218 -24.13 3.97 16.33
CA PRO A 218 -23.13 3.81 15.28
C PRO A 218 -23.43 4.58 14.00
N GLU A 219 -24.69 4.58 13.55
CA GLU A 219 -25.13 5.19 12.29
C GLU A 219 -25.08 6.73 12.34
N ARG A 220 -25.02 7.30 13.55
CA ARG A 220 -24.94 8.75 13.79
C ARG A 220 -23.53 9.21 14.13
N LEU A 221 -22.52 8.34 14.03
CA LEU A 221 -21.16 8.65 14.45
C LEU A 221 -20.61 9.91 13.76
N ASP A 222 -20.71 10.00 12.43
CA ASP A 222 -20.14 11.14 11.67
C ASP A 222 -20.75 12.49 12.10
N ARG A 223 -22.06 12.52 12.30
CA ARG A 223 -22.78 13.70 12.78
C ARG A 223 -22.44 14.03 14.23
N ALA A 224 -22.30 13.01 15.08
CA ALA A 224 -21.91 13.18 16.48
C ALA A 224 -20.48 13.74 16.60
N LEU A 225 -19.55 13.27 15.76
CA LEU A 225 -18.22 13.86 15.65
C LEU A 225 -18.31 15.33 15.25
N GLY A 226 -19.13 15.67 14.25
CA GLY A 226 -19.34 17.05 13.82
C GLY A 226 -19.82 17.99 14.92
N TYR A 227 -20.82 17.58 15.69
CA TYR A 227 -21.27 18.38 16.84
C TYR A 227 -20.20 18.51 17.91
N ALA A 228 -19.53 17.40 18.26
CA ALA A 228 -18.49 17.41 19.27
C ALA A 228 -17.34 18.37 18.91
N PHE A 229 -16.97 18.50 17.63
CA PHE A 229 -15.93 19.45 17.19
C PHE A 229 -16.45 20.88 17.01
N ALA A 230 -17.72 21.08 16.68
CA ALA A 230 -18.32 22.42 16.61
C ALA A 230 -18.34 23.12 17.98
N ASP A 231 -18.48 22.34 19.06
CA ASP A 231 -18.53 22.84 20.43
C ASP A 231 -17.12 23.04 21.07
N LEU A 232 -16.03 22.69 20.36
CA LEU A 232 -14.66 22.82 20.86
C LEU A 232 -14.08 24.18 20.48
N ASP A 233 -13.95 25.07 21.46
CA ASP A 233 -13.28 26.39 21.33
C ASP A 233 -11.74 26.30 21.23
N ARG A 234 -11.20 25.15 20.81
CA ARG A 234 -9.76 24.90 20.75
C ARG A 234 -9.26 25.12 19.34
N GLN A 235 -8.51 26.21 19.12
CA GLN A 235 -7.74 26.44 17.90
C GLN A 235 -6.89 25.22 17.51
N GLU A 236 -6.44 24.45 18.51
CA GLU A 236 -5.69 23.20 18.39
C GLU A 236 -6.45 22.08 17.65
N LEU A 237 -7.77 22.13 17.50
CA LEU A 237 -8.58 21.06 16.88
C LEU A 237 -9.34 21.51 15.64
N LEU A 238 -9.19 22.77 15.21
CA LEU A 238 -9.88 23.33 14.05
C LEU A 238 -9.62 22.53 12.76
N HIS A 239 -8.45 21.91 12.64
CA HIS A 239 -8.11 21.08 11.49
C HIS A 239 -8.84 19.72 11.46
N LEU A 240 -9.50 19.33 12.55
CA LEU A 240 -10.35 18.14 12.61
C LEU A 240 -11.82 18.45 12.34
N VAL A 241 -12.20 19.72 12.14
CA VAL A 241 -13.57 20.08 11.78
C VAL A 241 -13.94 19.41 10.44
N LEU A 242 -15.19 18.97 10.32
CA LEU A 242 -15.67 18.37 9.08
C LEU A 242 -15.76 19.43 7.98
N SER A 243 -15.10 19.17 6.86
CA SER A 243 -15.25 19.96 5.64
C SER A 243 -16.48 19.52 4.86
N GLY A 244 -17.17 20.47 4.22
CA GLY A 244 -18.32 20.19 3.36
C GLY A 244 -18.00 19.36 2.12
N ASP A 245 -16.71 19.29 1.74
CA ASP A 245 -16.24 18.53 0.57
C ASP A 245 -15.92 17.06 0.88
N GLU A 246 -16.02 16.64 2.16
CA GLU A 246 -15.76 15.26 2.57
C GLU A 246 -16.92 14.33 2.19
N PRO A 247 -16.65 13.11 1.69
CA PRO A 247 -17.71 12.12 1.51
C PRO A 247 -18.31 11.72 2.86
N PRO A 248 -19.62 11.40 2.91
CA PRO A 248 -20.25 10.95 4.16
C PRO A 248 -19.64 9.63 4.63
N LEU A 249 -19.59 9.42 5.95
CA LEU A 249 -19.16 8.14 6.51
C LEU A 249 -20.24 7.07 6.24
N PRO A 250 -19.94 5.98 5.51
CA PRO A 250 -20.91 4.91 5.27
C PRO A 250 -21.18 4.14 6.57
N GLU A 251 -22.40 3.63 6.71
CA GLU A 251 -22.89 2.96 7.92
C GLU A 251 -21.98 1.83 8.40
N SER A 252 -21.52 0.96 7.49
CA SER A 252 -20.63 -0.16 7.84
C SER A 252 -19.28 0.31 8.40
N ALA A 253 -18.73 1.40 7.88
CA ALA A 253 -17.50 2.01 8.42
C ALA A 253 -17.79 2.71 9.76
N ALA A 254 -18.93 3.37 9.89
CA ALA A 254 -19.35 4.03 11.13
C ALA A 254 -19.49 3.03 12.29
N ILE A 255 -20.06 1.84 12.04
CA ILE A 255 -20.11 0.72 12.99
C ILE A 255 -18.71 0.28 13.42
N ARG A 256 -17.79 0.10 12.48
CA ARG A 256 -16.41 -0.32 12.78
C ARG A 256 -15.65 0.72 13.61
N PHE A 257 -15.72 1.99 13.24
CA PHE A 257 -15.11 3.07 14.03
C PHE A 257 -15.77 3.20 15.41
N HIS A 258 -17.09 3.03 15.51
CA HIS A 258 -17.76 3.02 16.81
C HIS A 258 -17.24 1.89 17.70
N HIS A 259 -17.14 0.66 17.19
CA HIS A 259 -16.56 -0.47 17.93
C HIS A 259 -15.09 -0.24 18.30
N LEU A 260 -14.29 0.34 17.40
CA LEU A 260 -12.92 0.75 17.70
C LEU A 260 -12.89 1.67 18.92
N SER A 261 -13.74 2.71 18.96
CA SER A 261 -13.77 3.65 20.08
C SER A 261 -14.06 2.98 21.42
N GLY A 262 -15.07 2.09 21.44
CA GLY A 262 -15.42 1.33 22.64
C GLY A 262 -14.30 0.38 23.07
N ARG A 263 -13.63 -0.26 22.11
CA ARG A 263 -12.50 -1.16 22.39
C ARG A 263 -11.29 -0.42 22.94
N LEU A 264 -10.93 0.74 22.38
CA LEU A 264 -9.84 1.57 22.89
C LEU A 264 -10.10 2.02 24.34
N ALA A 265 -11.33 2.49 24.63
CA ALA A 265 -11.72 2.88 25.98
C ALA A 265 -11.74 1.68 26.96
N GLN A 266 -12.25 0.51 26.53
CA GLN A 266 -12.24 -0.72 27.33
C GLN A 266 -10.81 -1.14 27.73
N LEU A 267 -9.86 -0.98 26.81
CA LEU A 267 -8.45 -1.30 27.04
C LEU A 267 -7.69 -0.18 27.77
N GLY A 268 -8.36 0.92 28.12
CA GLY A 268 -7.77 2.02 28.88
C GLY A 268 -6.77 2.87 28.10
N TRP A 269 -6.90 2.93 26.77
CA TRP A 269 -6.00 3.71 25.90
C TRP A 269 -5.99 5.20 26.27
N ASP A 270 -7.16 5.77 26.56
CA ASP A 270 -7.37 7.17 26.95
C ASP A 270 -6.83 7.51 28.35
N ARG A 271 -6.64 6.50 29.21
CA ARG A 271 -6.20 6.66 30.60
C ARG A 271 -4.68 6.61 30.75
N GLN A 272 -3.95 6.30 29.68
CA GLN A 272 -2.49 6.15 29.67
C GLN A 272 -1.87 7.12 28.64
N PRO A 273 -1.48 8.34 29.06
CA PRO A 273 -1.01 9.38 28.14
C PRO A 273 0.21 8.97 27.29
N GLU A 274 1.18 8.28 27.89
CA GLU A 274 2.39 7.81 27.19
C GLU A 274 2.06 6.76 26.13
N LEU A 275 1.18 5.82 26.47
CA LEU A 275 0.67 4.80 25.53
C LEU A 275 -0.04 5.47 24.35
N ALA A 276 -0.94 6.42 24.63
CA ALA A 276 -1.64 7.18 23.60
C ALA A 276 -0.68 7.98 22.71
N ALA A 277 0.31 8.66 23.29
CA ALA A 277 1.33 9.41 22.55
C ALA A 277 2.15 8.49 21.63
N GLY A 278 2.57 7.32 22.12
CA GLY A 278 3.25 6.30 21.34
C GLY A 278 2.40 5.80 20.17
N THR A 279 1.12 5.49 20.42
CA THR A 279 0.19 5.04 19.38
C THR A 279 -0.01 6.11 18.30
N LEU A 280 -0.24 7.36 18.71
CA LEU A 280 -0.42 8.48 17.78
C LEU A 280 0.83 8.69 16.92
N SER A 281 2.02 8.57 17.50
CA SER A 281 3.30 8.72 16.80
C SER A 281 3.47 7.65 15.72
N MET A 282 3.15 6.40 16.03
CA MET A 282 3.18 5.30 15.05
C MET A 282 2.14 5.49 13.94
N LEU A 283 0.92 5.89 14.28
CA LEU A 283 -0.14 6.16 13.30
C LEU A 283 0.22 7.34 12.39
N PHE A 284 0.81 8.39 12.93
CA PHE A 284 1.27 9.53 12.13
C PHE A 284 2.37 9.12 11.15
N ALA A 285 3.32 8.28 11.58
CA ALA A 285 4.35 7.77 10.67
C ALA A 285 3.76 6.97 9.50
N GLU A 286 2.74 6.13 9.75
CA GLU A 286 2.04 5.43 8.66
C GLU A 286 1.21 6.37 7.79
N ALA A 287 0.51 7.35 8.36
CA ALA A 287 -0.18 8.37 7.57
C ALA A 287 0.82 9.11 6.67
N ALA A 288 1.91 9.63 7.23
CA ALA A 288 2.96 10.30 6.47
C ALA A 288 3.48 9.42 5.32
N LYS A 289 3.68 8.11 5.54
CA LYS A 289 4.03 7.16 4.48
C LYS A 289 2.93 7.01 3.41
N THR A 290 1.66 6.87 3.80
CA THR A 290 0.51 6.79 2.87
C THR A 290 0.36 8.04 1.99
N TYR A 291 0.71 9.20 2.53
CA TYR A 291 0.66 10.49 1.84
C TYR A 291 2.01 10.94 1.28
N ARG A 292 3.07 10.11 1.44
CA ARG A 292 4.45 10.40 1.02
C ARG A 292 4.98 11.73 1.54
N VAL A 293 4.57 12.10 2.75
CA VAL A 293 5.10 13.23 3.50
C VAL A 293 6.38 12.79 4.19
N ALA A 294 7.49 13.50 3.95
CA ALA A 294 8.76 13.21 4.59
C ALA A 294 8.73 13.65 6.06
N THR A 295 9.41 12.88 6.93
CA THR A 295 9.51 13.19 8.36
C THR A 295 10.96 13.26 8.85
N ALA A 296 11.92 13.28 7.92
CA ALA A 296 13.33 13.39 8.24
C ALA A 296 13.63 14.74 8.91
N PRO A 297 14.57 14.80 9.86
CA PRO A 297 15.08 16.07 10.38
C PRO A 297 15.58 16.97 9.24
N LEU A 298 15.43 18.27 9.41
CA LEU A 298 16.05 19.26 8.54
C LEU A 298 17.49 19.50 8.99
N ASP A 299 18.39 19.71 8.02
CA ASP A 299 19.72 20.23 8.32
C ASP A 299 19.63 21.58 9.04
N ALA A 300 20.58 21.82 9.95
CA ALA A 300 20.60 22.97 10.86
C ALA A 300 20.26 24.29 10.13
N THR A 301 19.34 25.04 10.73
CA THR A 301 18.58 26.16 10.15
C THR A 301 19.43 27.32 9.66
N SER A 302 19.08 27.85 8.49
CA SER A 302 19.31 29.25 8.10
C SER A 302 18.48 30.16 9.02
N ALA A 303 18.96 31.38 9.31
CA ALA A 303 18.13 32.37 10.01
C ALA A 303 16.93 32.78 9.13
N GLY A 304 15.70 32.39 9.50
CA GLY A 304 14.49 32.78 8.76
C GLY A 304 13.30 31.82 8.93
N SER A 305 12.16 32.16 8.31
CA SER A 305 10.98 31.30 8.23
C SER A 305 11.15 30.22 7.16
N ASN A 306 10.91 28.96 7.51
CA ASN A 306 10.89 27.86 6.54
C ASN A 306 9.47 27.62 6.01
N LEU A 307 9.35 27.33 4.72
CA LEU A 307 8.13 26.78 4.13
C LEU A 307 8.38 25.31 3.77
N LEU A 308 7.62 24.41 4.39
CA LEU A 308 7.80 22.96 4.27
C LEU A 308 6.59 22.33 3.59
N VAL A 309 6.77 21.80 2.38
CA VAL A 309 5.71 21.20 1.56
C VAL A 309 5.89 19.69 1.50
N ASN A 310 4.90 18.94 1.99
CA ASN A 310 4.96 17.49 2.18
C ASN A 310 6.23 17.06 2.95
N HIS A 311 6.63 17.87 3.93
CA HIS A 311 7.74 17.60 4.84
C HIS A 311 7.34 18.09 6.23
N ILE A 312 7.29 17.19 7.21
CA ILE A 312 6.96 17.50 8.61
C ILE A 312 8.07 16.93 9.49
N PRO A 313 9.12 17.71 9.80
CA PRO A 313 10.22 17.25 10.63
C PRO A 313 9.76 17.01 12.08
N PRO A 314 10.52 16.25 12.88
CA PRO A 314 10.16 15.96 14.27
C PRO A 314 10.06 17.24 15.12
N VAL A 315 10.95 18.19 14.86
CA VAL A 315 11.01 19.51 15.52
C VAL A 315 10.75 20.58 14.48
N LEU A 316 9.84 21.51 14.81
CA LEU A 316 9.47 22.65 13.97
C LEU A 316 9.75 23.94 14.71
N ALA A 317 10.24 24.95 13.99
CA ALA A 317 10.36 26.28 14.52
C ALA A 317 8.97 26.96 14.57
N PRO A 318 8.74 27.91 15.49
CA PRO A 318 7.46 28.63 15.59
C PRO A 318 7.08 29.40 14.32
N THR A 319 8.08 29.83 13.55
CA THR A 319 7.95 30.58 12.30
C THR A 319 7.81 29.70 11.06
N ASP A 320 7.85 28.38 11.22
CA ASP A 320 7.71 27.46 10.09
C ASP A 320 6.26 27.41 9.60
N ILE A 321 6.12 27.35 8.28
CA ILE A 321 4.86 27.19 7.57
C ILE A 321 4.83 25.79 6.98
N LEU A 322 3.79 25.02 7.29
CA LEU A 322 3.57 23.68 6.78
C LEU A 322 2.55 23.68 5.66
N VAL A 323 2.82 22.91 4.61
CA VAL A 323 1.85 22.52 3.61
C VAL A 323 1.87 21.02 3.47
N ALA A 324 0.78 20.33 3.80
CA ALA A 324 0.68 18.88 3.64
C ALA A 324 -0.79 18.45 3.56
N PRO A 325 -1.10 17.22 3.12
CA PRO A 325 -2.47 16.72 3.14
C PRO A 325 -3.10 16.83 4.53
N GLN A 326 -4.37 17.22 4.56
CA GLN A 326 -5.11 17.44 5.81
C GLN A 326 -5.00 16.29 6.82
N PRO A 327 -5.04 15.00 6.41
CA PRO A 327 -4.85 13.88 7.34
C PRO A 327 -3.48 13.86 8.02
N CYS A 328 -2.41 14.28 7.33
CA CYS A 328 -1.07 14.39 7.92
C CYS A 328 -0.97 15.57 8.87
N LEU A 329 -1.48 16.74 8.49
CA LEU A 329 -1.52 17.92 9.38
C LEU A 329 -2.32 17.61 10.64
N SER A 330 -3.41 16.86 10.50
CA SER A 330 -4.26 16.44 11.59
C SER A 330 -3.56 15.51 12.57
N GLY A 331 -2.92 14.46 12.04
CA GLY A 331 -2.14 13.53 12.85
C GLY A 331 -0.95 14.22 13.53
N TRP A 332 -0.23 15.07 12.80
CA TRP A 332 0.91 15.83 13.33
C TRP A 332 0.50 16.69 14.53
N ARG A 333 -0.58 17.47 14.42
CA ARG A 333 -1.08 18.30 15.52
C ARG A 333 -1.56 17.47 16.71
N LEU A 334 -2.13 16.29 16.47
CA LEU A 334 -2.50 15.39 17.56
C LEU A 334 -1.29 14.82 18.28
N VAL A 335 -0.25 14.37 17.54
CA VAL A 335 1.02 13.89 18.11
C VAL A 335 1.72 14.99 18.90
N ALA A 336 1.72 16.21 18.37
CA ALA A 336 2.32 17.38 19.00
C ALA A 336 1.76 17.70 20.39
N GLY A 337 0.48 17.42 20.64
CA GLY A 337 -0.16 17.73 21.92
C GLY A 337 -0.21 19.24 22.20
N SER A 338 -0.35 19.60 23.49
CA SER A 338 -0.41 21.00 23.94
C SER A 338 0.97 21.62 24.21
N ASP A 339 2.06 20.83 24.11
CA ASP A 339 3.42 21.25 24.44
C ASP A 339 4.14 21.99 23.30
N ARG A 340 3.47 22.25 22.16
CA ARG A 340 4.11 22.93 21.02
C ARG A 340 3.91 24.43 21.02
N THR A 341 4.93 25.09 20.46
CA THR A 341 5.02 26.52 20.22
C THR A 341 3.81 27.01 19.42
N PRO A 342 2.91 27.81 20.02
CA PRO A 342 1.84 28.45 19.27
C PRO A 342 2.47 29.35 18.21
N GLY A 343 2.22 29.06 16.93
CA GLY A 343 2.75 29.91 15.84
C GLY A 343 2.82 29.25 14.46
N SER A 344 3.11 27.95 14.37
CA SER A 344 3.30 27.32 13.05
C SER A 344 1.99 27.30 12.26
N GLN A 345 1.99 27.98 11.11
CA GLN A 345 0.85 27.99 10.19
C GLN A 345 0.84 26.70 9.39
N ALA A 346 -0.35 26.18 9.09
CA ALA A 346 -0.50 24.94 8.35
C ALA A 346 -1.61 25.09 7.31
N PHE A 347 -1.31 24.68 6.08
CA PHE A 347 -2.21 24.78 4.93
C PHE A 347 -2.32 23.42 4.24
N ASP A 348 -3.50 23.09 3.71
CA ASP A 348 -3.70 21.85 2.96
C ASP A 348 -3.17 21.93 1.52
N ARG A 349 -2.90 23.14 1.02
CA ARG A 349 -2.49 23.42 -0.36
C ARG A 349 -1.50 24.57 -0.46
N VAL A 350 -0.59 24.47 -1.43
CA VAL A 350 0.39 25.52 -1.75
C VAL A 350 -0.28 26.85 -2.12
N THR A 351 -1.40 26.83 -2.84
CA THR A 351 -2.13 28.06 -3.21
C THR A 351 -2.86 28.75 -2.07
N ALA A 352 -2.93 28.14 -0.88
CA ALA A 352 -3.54 28.76 0.29
C ALA A 352 -2.54 29.58 1.12
N ILE A 353 -1.26 29.55 0.75
CA ILE A 353 -0.22 30.34 1.41
C ILE A 353 -0.51 31.84 1.21
N PRO A 354 -0.41 32.68 2.26
CA PRO A 354 -0.59 34.13 2.14
C PRO A 354 0.40 34.76 1.17
N THR A 355 -0.06 35.76 0.42
CA THR A 355 0.70 36.39 -0.67
C THR A 355 1.93 37.18 -0.23
N ASP A 356 1.93 37.62 1.02
CA ASP A 356 3.03 38.33 1.69
C ASP A 356 4.09 37.38 2.27
N THR A 357 3.89 36.07 2.14
CA THR A 357 4.84 35.07 2.60
C THR A 357 6.05 35.00 1.67
N VAL A 358 7.21 35.40 2.18
CA VAL A 358 8.51 35.30 1.48
C VAL A 358 9.44 34.43 2.34
N PRO A 359 9.41 33.10 2.18
CA PRO A 359 10.20 32.20 3.01
C PRO A 359 11.68 32.26 2.60
N ALA A 360 12.56 32.33 3.59
CA ALA A 360 14.01 32.28 3.38
C ALA A 360 14.48 30.90 2.89
N ARG A 361 13.74 29.84 3.26
CA ARG A 361 14.00 28.46 2.85
C ARG A 361 12.69 27.76 2.51
N ILE A 362 12.65 27.13 1.34
CA ILE A 362 11.57 26.24 0.93
C ILE A 362 12.11 24.81 0.83
N VAL A 363 11.46 23.86 1.48
CA VAL A 363 11.73 22.42 1.31
C VAL A 363 10.45 21.74 0.87
N ALA A 364 10.43 21.20 -0.34
CA ALA A 364 9.23 20.62 -0.93
C ALA A 364 9.47 19.23 -1.50
N ASN A 365 8.65 18.27 -1.08
CA ASN A 365 8.56 16.94 -1.71
C ASN A 365 7.33 16.90 -2.61
N LEU A 366 7.55 16.93 -3.92
CA LEU A 366 6.49 17.01 -4.91
C LEU A 366 6.44 15.72 -5.73
N ASP A 367 5.29 15.05 -5.74
CA ASP A 367 5.17 13.74 -6.38
C ASP A 367 3.82 13.47 -7.06
N ASP A 368 2.91 14.45 -7.06
CA ASP A 368 1.60 14.32 -7.68
C ASP A 368 1.70 14.45 -9.22
N ASN A 369 1.91 13.30 -9.86
CA ASN A 369 2.01 13.17 -11.32
C ASN A 369 0.67 13.25 -12.05
N ARG A 370 -0.44 13.47 -11.34
CA ARG A 370 -1.77 13.50 -11.97
C ARG A 370 -1.99 14.86 -12.63
N PRO A 371 -2.62 14.89 -13.82
CA PRO A 371 -3.09 16.15 -14.39
C PRO A 371 -4.26 16.69 -13.56
N LEU A 372 -4.32 18.02 -13.44
CA LEU A 372 -5.35 18.68 -12.65
C LEU A 372 -6.68 18.79 -13.42
N PRO A 373 -7.84 18.64 -12.75
CA PRO A 373 -9.14 18.92 -13.34
C PRO A 373 -9.24 20.36 -13.89
N PRO A 374 -10.10 20.62 -14.89
CA PRO A 374 -10.20 21.96 -15.51
C PRO A 374 -10.47 23.10 -14.51
N GLY A 375 -11.30 22.88 -13.49
CA GLY A 375 -11.60 23.89 -12.46
C GLY A 375 -10.35 24.23 -11.63
N GLU A 376 -9.65 23.21 -11.14
CA GLU A 376 -8.41 23.39 -10.39
C GLU A 376 -7.31 24.02 -11.24
N ARG A 377 -7.19 23.67 -12.52
CA ARG A 377 -6.24 24.33 -13.44
C ARG A 377 -6.50 25.82 -13.56
N ARG A 378 -7.76 26.26 -13.65
CA ARG A 378 -8.10 27.70 -13.69
C ARG A 378 -7.71 28.38 -12.39
N GLN A 379 -8.01 27.76 -11.25
CA GLN A 379 -7.64 28.29 -9.93
C GLN A 379 -6.11 28.41 -9.79
N ARG A 380 -5.35 27.38 -10.17
CA ARG A 380 -3.89 27.36 -10.11
C ARG A 380 -3.26 28.35 -11.07
N SER A 381 -3.81 28.49 -12.28
CA SER A 381 -3.38 29.51 -13.24
C SER A 381 -3.61 30.93 -12.73
N ALA A 382 -4.73 31.19 -12.05
CA ALA A 382 -4.96 32.48 -11.40
C ALA A 382 -3.97 32.71 -10.26
N ALA A 383 -3.73 31.70 -9.42
CA ALA A 383 -2.80 31.79 -8.30
C ALA A 383 -1.35 32.01 -8.74
N LEU A 384 -0.92 31.48 -9.89
CA LEU A 384 0.42 31.71 -10.44
C LEU A 384 0.70 33.18 -10.83
N ARG A 385 -0.34 34.00 -11.01
CA ARG A 385 -0.16 35.44 -11.33
C ARG A 385 0.41 36.24 -10.16
N GLN A 386 0.31 35.71 -8.93
CA GLN A 386 0.87 36.38 -7.75
C GLN A 386 2.40 36.26 -7.69
N PRO A 387 2.99 35.04 -7.71
CA PRO A 387 4.44 34.89 -7.78
C PRO A 387 5.05 35.36 -9.11
N TRP A 388 4.26 35.43 -10.17
CA TRP A 388 4.73 35.78 -11.52
C TRP A 388 3.86 36.86 -12.20
N PRO A 389 3.80 38.09 -11.65
CA PRO A 389 2.85 39.13 -12.07
C PRO A 389 3.01 39.56 -13.54
N TYR A 390 4.22 39.48 -14.08
CA TYR A 390 4.55 39.91 -15.44
C TYR A 390 4.72 38.74 -16.42
N ARG A 391 4.40 37.50 -16.02
CA ARG A 391 4.52 36.31 -16.89
C ARG A 391 3.14 35.73 -17.17
N ARG A 392 2.89 35.39 -18.42
CA ARG A 392 1.71 34.61 -18.83
C ARG A 392 2.12 33.15 -19.00
N LEU A 393 2.00 32.39 -17.91
CA LEU A 393 2.34 30.96 -17.92
C LEU A 393 1.22 30.17 -18.61
N GLN A 394 1.51 29.62 -19.78
CA GLN A 394 0.62 28.71 -20.50
C GLN A 394 1.09 27.27 -20.30
N LEU A 395 0.32 26.50 -19.54
CA LEU A 395 0.60 25.11 -19.24
C LEU A 395 -0.39 24.21 -19.98
N ALA A 396 0.10 23.05 -20.44
CA ALA A 396 -0.70 22.09 -21.16
C ALA A 396 -1.76 21.45 -20.24
N ALA A 397 -2.79 20.85 -20.84
CA ALA A 397 -3.89 20.25 -20.08
C ALA A 397 -3.47 19.02 -19.26
N ASP A 398 -2.42 18.35 -19.71
CA ASP A 398 -1.81 17.16 -19.11
C ASP A 398 -0.64 17.50 -18.17
N THR A 399 -0.35 18.78 -17.93
CA THR A 399 0.70 19.20 -16.98
C THR A 399 0.39 18.65 -15.58
N PRO A 400 1.33 17.89 -14.97
CA PRO A 400 1.13 17.25 -13.68
C PRO A 400 1.05 18.27 -12.53
N ALA A 401 0.28 17.96 -11.50
CA ALA A 401 0.04 18.83 -10.35
C ALA A 401 1.33 19.32 -9.67
N TRP A 402 2.33 18.45 -9.51
CA TRP A 402 3.63 18.82 -8.92
C TRP A 402 4.30 20.00 -9.64
N LEU A 403 4.12 20.15 -10.96
CA LEU A 403 4.77 21.21 -11.73
C LEU A 403 4.10 22.57 -11.46
N TRP A 404 2.79 22.58 -11.25
CA TRP A 404 2.06 23.77 -10.83
C TRP A 404 2.53 24.24 -9.45
N ASP A 405 2.72 23.31 -8.51
CA ASP A 405 3.23 23.60 -7.18
C ASP A 405 4.68 24.09 -7.24
N ALA A 406 5.55 23.43 -8.02
CA ALA A 406 6.93 23.83 -8.20
C ALA A 406 7.07 25.25 -8.77
N LEU A 407 6.26 25.61 -9.78
CA LEU A 407 6.23 26.97 -10.34
C LEU A 407 5.78 28.00 -9.31
N HIS A 408 4.77 27.69 -8.50
CA HIS A 408 4.31 28.61 -7.46
C HIS A 408 5.41 28.83 -6.41
N LEU A 409 6.00 27.74 -5.91
CA LEU A 409 7.07 27.78 -4.91
C LEU A 409 8.31 28.54 -5.42
N GLY A 410 8.73 28.28 -6.66
CA GLY A 410 9.86 28.98 -7.27
C GLY A 410 9.67 30.49 -7.35
N GLY A 411 8.44 30.96 -7.58
CA GLY A 411 8.19 32.39 -7.69
C GLY A 411 8.01 33.11 -6.36
N ILE A 412 7.56 32.43 -5.30
CA ILE A 412 7.51 32.99 -3.92
C ILE A 412 8.84 32.87 -3.17
N THR A 413 9.81 32.11 -3.69
CA THR A 413 11.13 31.99 -3.07
C THR A 413 11.82 33.36 -3.00
N ASP A 414 12.40 33.68 -1.85
CA ASP A 414 13.25 34.87 -1.69
C ASP A 414 14.41 34.83 -2.71
N PRO A 415 14.72 35.92 -3.44
CA PRO A 415 15.87 35.95 -4.37
C PRO A 415 17.21 35.53 -3.75
N ALA A 416 17.42 35.74 -2.45
CA ALA A 416 18.60 35.30 -1.70
C ALA A 416 18.36 33.99 -0.91
N GLY A 417 17.18 33.41 -1.05
CA GLY A 417 16.74 32.23 -0.31
C GLY A 417 17.26 30.91 -0.86
N LEU A 418 16.85 29.84 -0.19
CA LEU A 418 17.15 28.46 -0.57
C LEU A 418 15.88 27.73 -1.00
N LEU A 419 15.92 27.13 -2.18
CA LEU A 419 14.85 26.28 -2.72
C LEU A 419 15.34 24.84 -2.84
N GLN A 420 14.73 23.95 -2.06
CA GLN A 420 14.96 22.50 -2.13
C GLN A 420 13.71 21.81 -2.67
N LEU A 421 13.79 21.33 -3.91
CA LEU A 421 12.69 20.61 -4.57
C LEU A 421 13.06 19.15 -4.80
N THR A 422 12.37 18.23 -4.12
CA THR A 422 12.39 16.80 -4.46
C THR A 422 11.29 16.52 -5.48
N LEU A 423 11.70 16.18 -6.70
CA LEU A 423 10.86 15.98 -7.87
C LEU A 423 10.68 14.49 -8.19
N PRO A 424 9.57 14.10 -8.85
CA PRO A 424 9.30 12.70 -9.16
C PRO A 424 10.28 12.13 -10.20
N PRO A 425 10.40 10.80 -10.31
CA PRO A 425 11.25 10.18 -11.31
C PRO A 425 10.85 10.62 -12.72
N GLY A 426 11.83 10.99 -13.54
CA GLY A 426 11.60 11.44 -14.92
C GLY A 426 10.98 12.83 -15.06
N TRP A 427 11.03 13.68 -14.03
CA TRP A 427 10.49 15.05 -14.04
C TRP A 427 10.93 15.88 -15.26
N ALA A 428 12.17 15.69 -15.72
CA ALA A 428 12.73 16.41 -16.88
C ALA A 428 12.02 16.10 -18.20
N ASN A 429 11.26 14.99 -18.27
CA ASN A 429 10.47 14.62 -19.44
C ASN A 429 9.04 15.15 -19.40
N ALA A 430 8.63 15.83 -18.32
CA ALA A 430 7.28 16.34 -18.19
C ALA A 430 7.03 17.50 -19.17
N ALA A 431 5.79 17.58 -19.67
CA ALA A 431 5.35 18.74 -20.45
C ALA A 431 5.52 20.01 -19.59
N ALA A 432 6.27 20.98 -20.12
CA ALA A 432 6.68 22.22 -19.46
C ALA A 432 7.83 22.13 -18.42
N ALA A 433 8.58 21.02 -18.37
CA ALA A 433 9.80 20.95 -17.54
C ALA A 433 10.84 22.03 -17.93
N GLU A 434 10.98 22.29 -19.23
CA GLU A 434 11.82 23.39 -19.76
C GLU A 434 11.39 24.77 -19.24
N LEU A 435 10.08 25.02 -19.17
CA LEU A 435 9.54 26.28 -18.64
C LEU A 435 9.85 26.43 -17.16
N LEU A 436 9.65 25.37 -16.36
CA LEU A 436 10.02 25.38 -14.95
C LEU A 436 11.51 25.66 -14.78
N TRP A 437 12.36 24.92 -15.51
CA TRP A 437 13.81 25.06 -15.44
C TRP A 437 14.28 26.47 -15.80
N SER A 438 13.78 27.02 -16.91
CA SER A 438 14.09 28.39 -17.34
C SER A 438 13.70 29.42 -16.28
N LEU A 439 12.51 29.32 -15.69
CA LEU A 439 12.04 30.29 -14.70
C LEU A 439 12.80 30.20 -13.37
N LEU A 440 13.19 29.00 -12.95
CA LEU A 440 14.04 28.84 -11.76
C LEU A 440 15.44 29.39 -12.04
N GLY A 441 16.03 29.12 -13.20
CA GLY A 441 17.35 29.61 -13.60
C GLY A 441 17.45 31.13 -13.73
N GLU A 442 16.34 31.84 -13.99
CA GLU A 442 16.31 33.32 -13.98
C GLU A 442 16.68 33.91 -12.60
N ARG A 443 16.46 33.17 -11.50
CA ARG A 443 16.56 33.70 -10.13
C ARG A 443 17.50 32.91 -9.23
N LEU A 444 17.70 31.64 -9.53
CA LEU A 444 18.38 30.69 -8.65
C LEU A 444 19.44 29.90 -9.41
N THR A 445 20.54 29.58 -8.72
CA THR A 445 21.61 28.70 -9.21
C THR A 445 21.52 27.33 -8.52
N LEU A 446 21.66 26.25 -9.28
CA LEU A 446 21.72 24.89 -8.73
C LEU A 446 23.06 24.65 -8.01
N THR A 447 23.01 24.31 -6.72
CA THR A 447 24.18 24.02 -5.89
C THR A 447 24.33 22.54 -5.59
N THR A 448 23.23 21.81 -5.43
CA THR A 448 23.25 20.37 -5.17
C THR A 448 22.20 19.66 -6.00
N LEU A 449 22.60 18.54 -6.61
CA LEU A 449 21.71 17.55 -7.22
C LEU A 449 21.85 16.25 -6.44
N GLN A 450 20.78 15.78 -5.80
CA GLN A 450 20.76 14.50 -5.09
C GLN A 450 19.85 13.51 -5.79
N GLN A 451 20.35 12.31 -6.07
CA GLN A 451 19.54 11.20 -6.58
C GLN A 451 19.17 10.26 -5.45
N HIS A 452 17.89 9.89 -5.40
CA HIS A 452 17.36 8.94 -4.44
C HIS A 452 17.30 7.54 -5.04
N ALA A 453 17.31 6.52 -4.18
CA ALA A 453 17.23 5.12 -4.60
C ALA A 453 15.93 4.76 -5.35
N ASP A 454 14.87 5.54 -5.14
CA ASP A 454 13.57 5.39 -5.83
C ASP A 454 13.50 6.15 -7.17
N GLY A 455 14.61 6.75 -7.62
CA GLY A 455 14.71 7.49 -8.86
C GLY A 455 14.26 8.94 -8.79
N ARG A 456 13.81 9.44 -7.62
CA ARG A 456 13.55 10.87 -7.43
C ARG A 456 14.86 11.66 -7.44
N GLN A 457 14.73 12.95 -7.70
CA GLN A 457 15.85 13.89 -7.66
C GLN A 457 15.52 15.09 -6.78
N THR A 458 16.41 15.44 -5.85
CA THR A 458 16.35 16.71 -5.12
C THR A 458 17.26 17.72 -5.79
N LEU A 459 16.68 18.85 -6.19
CA LEU A 459 17.37 20.05 -6.63
C LEU A 459 17.49 20.99 -5.44
N VAL A 460 18.71 21.35 -5.06
CA VAL A 460 18.96 22.44 -4.09
C VAL A 460 19.49 23.62 -4.88
N MET A 461 18.76 24.73 -4.83
CA MET A 461 19.07 25.95 -5.55
C MET A 461 19.12 27.12 -4.56
N VAL A 462 20.02 28.06 -4.79
CA VAL A 462 20.19 29.28 -3.97
C VAL A 462 20.13 30.50 -4.88
N GLY A 463 19.94 31.68 -4.30
CA GLY A 463 20.05 32.94 -5.05
C GLY A 463 21.36 33.10 -5.82
N HIS A 464 21.32 33.78 -6.97
CA HIS A 464 22.51 34.06 -7.81
C HIS A 464 23.63 34.79 -7.05
N ASP A 465 23.30 35.56 -6.01
CA ASP A 465 24.29 36.23 -5.16
C ASP A 465 25.16 35.26 -4.33
N GLN A 466 24.77 33.97 -4.29
CA GLN A 466 25.45 32.88 -3.58
C GLN A 466 26.02 31.85 -4.57
N LEU A 467 26.58 32.31 -5.69
CA LEU A 467 27.18 31.46 -6.72
C LEU A 467 28.16 30.45 -6.10
N PRO A 468 27.89 29.14 -6.20
CA PRO A 468 28.80 28.13 -5.71
C PRO A 468 29.99 27.97 -6.67
N ASP A 469 31.17 27.70 -6.12
CA ASP A 469 32.33 27.33 -6.93
C ASP A 469 32.14 25.97 -7.63
N HIS A 470 31.32 25.10 -7.06
CA HIS A 470 31.12 23.71 -7.49
C HIS A 470 29.65 23.26 -7.32
N LEU A 471 29.16 22.45 -8.26
CA LEU A 471 27.92 21.69 -8.11
C LEU A 471 28.21 20.38 -7.35
N THR A 472 27.48 20.13 -6.26
CA THR A 472 27.57 18.84 -5.54
C THR A 472 26.56 17.84 -6.09
N LEU A 473 27.03 16.72 -6.62
CA LEU A 473 26.21 15.57 -7.01
C LEU A 473 26.23 14.50 -5.91
N ARG A 474 25.08 14.19 -5.30
CA ARG A 474 24.93 13.12 -4.30
C ARG A 474 24.22 11.91 -4.92
N LEU A 475 24.87 10.74 -4.87
CA LEU A 475 24.36 9.49 -5.43
C LEU A 475 23.58 8.67 -4.39
N PRO A 476 22.77 7.69 -4.81
CA PRO A 476 21.93 6.89 -3.89
C PRO A 476 22.73 6.05 -2.88
N ASP A 477 24.00 5.75 -3.17
CA ASP A 477 24.92 5.04 -2.28
C ASP A 477 25.54 5.94 -1.20
N GLY A 478 25.17 7.23 -1.18
CA GLY A 478 25.70 8.23 -0.26
C GLY A 478 27.01 8.87 -0.72
N THR A 479 27.58 8.45 -1.86
CA THR A 479 28.78 9.09 -2.41
C THR A 479 28.45 10.47 -2.96
N SER A 480 29.40 11.39 -2.82
CA SER A 480 29.29 12.77 -3.32
C SER A 480 30.40 13.05 -4.32
N ARG A 481 30.09 13.81 -5.37
CA ARG A 481 31.04 14.28 -6.39
C ARG A 481 30.90 15.77 -6.59
N GLU A 482 32.01 16.46 -6.76
CA GLU A 482 32.02 17.87 -7.14
C GLU A 482 32.17 17.97 -8.66
N LEU A 483 31.31 18.80 -9.26
CA LEU A 483 31.29 19.11 -10.67
C LEU A 483 31.50 20.62 -10.86
N PRO A 484 32.04 21.07 -12.00
CA PRO A 484 32.02 22.49 -12.31
C PRO A 484 30.59 23.04 -12.33
N PRO A 485 30.40 24.34 -12.08
CA PRO A 485 29.09 24.97 -12.15
C PRO A 485 28.48 24.74 -13.55
N LEU A 486 27.17 24.54 -13.59
CA LEU A 486 26.49 24.27 -14.83
C LEU A 486 26.40 25.54 -15.69
N PRO A 487 26.55 25.44 -17.01
CA PRO A 487 26.29 26.57 -17.88
C PRO A 487 24.80 26.93 -17.86
N ASP A 488 24.48 28.21 -17.96
CA ASP A 488 23.10 28.73 -17.96
C ASP A 488 22.21 28.11 -19.06
N SER A 489 22.82 27.58 -20.12
CA SER A 489 22.13 26.95 -21.25
C SER A 489 21.83 25.46 -21.07
N ILE A 490 22.19 24.84 -19.94
CA ILE A 490 21.92 23.43 -19.71
C ILE A 490 20.41 23.18 -19.63
N GLY A 491 19.92 22.20 -20.39
CA GLY A 491 18.51 21.79 -20.31
C GLY A 491 18.24 20.84 -19.14
N PRO A 492 16.99 20.75 -18.64
CA PRO A 492 16.57 19.86 -17.56
C PRO A 492 16.87 18.38 -17.85
N ALA A 493 16.80 17.94 -19.11
CA ALA A 493 17.16 16.56 -19.49
C ALA A 493 18.65 16.24 -19.24
N ALA A 494 19.54 17.21 -19.52
CA ALA A 494 20.95 17.05 -19.24
C ALA A 494 21.22 17.06 -17.73
N VAL A 495 20.58 17.96 -16.97
CA VAL A 495 20.66 17.99 -15.50
C VAL A 495 20.21 16.67 -14.90
N ALA A 496 19.05 16.15 -15.32
CA ALA A 496 18.55 14.86 -14.85
C ALA A 496 19.49 13.70 -15.22
N GLY A 497 20.16 13.80 -16.38
CA GLY A 497 21.14 12.82 -16.87
C GLY A 497 22.46 12.78 -16.10
N LEU A 498 22.87 13.89 -15.46
CA LEU A 498 24.13 13.96 -14.69
C LEU A 498 24.19 12.93 -13.56
N ALA A 499 23.05 12.63 -12.94
CA ALA A 499 22.96 11.63 -11.89
C ALA A 499 22.88 10.19 -12.42
N ALA A 500 22.34 10.00 -13.64
CA ALA A 500 22.14 8.67 -14.23
C ALA A 500 23.40 8.07 -14.87
N ALA A 501 24.44 8.88 -15.10
CA ALA A 501 25.70 8.42 -15.67
C ALA A 501 26.52 7.62 -14.64
N GLU A 502 26.45 6.29 -14.70
CA GLU A 502 27.44 5.44 -14.02
C GLU A 502 28.87 5.84 -14.45
N PRO A 503 29.87 5.76 -13.56
CA PRO A 503 31.25 5.93 -13.96
C PRO A 503 31.60 4.79 -14.92
N SER A 504 31.73 5.13 -16.20
CA SER A 504 32.19 4.23 -17.26
C SER A 504 33.51 3.57 -16.84
N ARG A 505 33.42 2.33 -16.36
CA ARG A 505 34.58 1.46 -16.13
C ARG A 505 35.26 1.24 -17.49
N ALA A 506 36.55 1.51 -17.53
CA ALA A 506 37.39 1.46 -18.71
C ALA A 506 37.20 0.19 -19.57
N ALA A 507 37.37 0.40 -20.87
CA ALA A 507 37.24 -0.56 -21.96
C ALA A 507 37.78 -1.96 -21.65
N ALA A 508 36.90 -2.96 -21.72
CA ALA A 508 37.27 -4.36 -21.78
C ALA A 508 36.59 -5.03 -22.99
N VAL A 509 37.44 -5.34 -23.96
CA VAL A 509 37.30 -6.22 -25.14
C VAL A 509 36.02 -7.05 -25.19
N THR A 510 35.18 -6.73 -26.16
CA THR A 510 33.99 -7.46 -26.60
C THR A 510 34.34 -8.88 -27.06
N ARG A 511 33.89 -9.88 -26.30
CA ARG A 511 33.66 -11.24 -26.83
C ARG A 511 32.27 -11.29 -27.49
N PRO A 512 32.08 -12.10 -28.55
CA PRO A 512 30.82 -12.15 -29.28
C PRO A 512 29.71 -12.70 -28.38
N ARG A 513 28.77 -11.82 -28.06
CA ARG A 513 27.61 -12.10 -27.20
C ARG A 513 26.57 -12.80 -28.06
N LYS A 514 26.17 -14.01 -27.66
CA LYS A 514 24.99 -14.71 -28.22
C LYS A 514 23.81 -13.75 -28.22
N THR A 515 23.17 -13.61 -29.37
CA THR A 515 22.01 -12.74 -29.59
C THR A 515 20.96 -13.03 -28.51
N PRO A 516 20.57 -12.06 -27.67
CA PRO A 516 19.56 -12.28 -26.66
C PRO A 516 18.22 -12.61 -27.34
N PRO A 517 17.40 -13.51 -26.76
CA PRO A 517 16.06 -13.78 -27.27
C PRO A 517 15.25 -12.48 -27.37
N ALA A 518 14.39 -12.40 -28.39
CA ALA A 518 13.56 -11.24 -28.62
C ALA A 518 12.79 -10.90 -27.34
N LEU A 519 12.61 -9.61 -27.05
CA LEU A 519 11.97 -9.11 -25.82
C LEU A 519 10.65 -9.84 -25.49
N THR A 520 9.88 -10.18 -26.51
CA THR A 520 8.62 -10.93 -26.45
C THR A 520 8.79 -12.32 -25.86
N GLU A 521 9.81 -13.07 -26.31
CA GLU A 521 10.12 -14.40 -25.80
C GLU A 521 10.54 -14.34 -24.32
N ARG A 522 11.27 -13.29 -23.93
CA ARG A 522 11.67 -13.10 -22.53
C ARG A 522 10.49 -12.81 -21.61
N ILE A 523 9.55 -11.96 -22.07
CA ILE A 523 8.33 -11.65 -21.31
C ILE A 523 7.47 -12.92 -21.20
N ALA A 524 7.24 -13.62 -22.31
CA ALA A 524 6.47 -14.85 -22.34
C ALA A 524 7.07 -15.94 -21.44
N ALA A 525 8.38 -16.21 -21.56
CA ALA A 525 9.08 -17.21 -20.75
C ALA A 525 9.07 -16.90 -19.25
N LYS A 526 8.95 -15.61 -18.88
CA LYS A 526 8.88 -15.19 -17.48
C LYS A 526 7.46 -15.29 -16.92
N VAL A 527 6.47 -14.83 -17.66
CA VAL A 527 5.07 -14.76 -17.20
C VAL A 527 4.42 -16.14 -17.24
N PHE A 528 4.68 -16.93 -18.28
CA PHE A 528 4.15 -18.28 -18.45
C PHE A 528 5.12 -19.37 -18.01
N ARG A 529 6.05 -19.04 -17.09
CA ARG A 529 7.08 -19.97 -16.60
C ARG A 529 6.48 -21.23 -16.00
N ASP A 530 5.35 -21.08 -15.29
CA ASP A 530 4.64 -22.17 -14.63
C ASP A 530 3.62 -22.87 -15.57
N GLY A 531 3.62 -22.48 -16.85
CA GLY A 531 2.66 -22.93 -17.86
C GLY A 531 1.36 -22.14 -17.85
N VAL A 532 0.52 -22.39 -18.85
CA VAL A 532 -0.86 -21.91 -18.89
C VAL A 532 -1.74 -22.91 -18.12
N PRO A 533 -2.61 -22.44 -17.20
CA PRO A 533 -3.55 -23.32 -16.51
C PRO A 533 -4.46 -24.03 -17.50
N ARG A 534 -4.59 -25.35 -17.37
CA ARG A 534 -5.46 -26.17 -18.21
C ARG A 534 -6.75 -26.49 -17.48
N PHE A 535 -7.87 -26.13 -18.08
CA PHE A 535 -9.20 -26.39 -17.55
C PHE A 535 -9.80 -27.65 -18.20
N PRO A 536 -10.47 -28.55 -17.45
CA PRO A 536 -10.63 -28.55 -15.99
C PRO A 536 -9.50 -29.29 -15.24
N ASP A 537 -8.59 -29.99 -15.94
CA ASP A 537 -7.65 -30.97 -15.35
C ASP A 537 -6.84 -30.45 -14.17
N HIS A 538 -6.32 -29.22 -14.23
CA HIS A 538 -5.48 -28.68 -13.15
C HIS A 538 -6.27 -28.47 -11.86
N TYR A 539 -7.58 -28.29 -11.97
CA TYR A 539 -8.48 -27.99 -10.86
C TYR A 539 -9.17 -29.25 -10.30
N LEU A 540 -9.14 -30.35 -11.05
CA LEU A 540 -9.67 -31.65 -10.62
C LEU A 540 -8.69 -32.47 -9.76
N ARG A 541 -7.44 -32.03 -9.52
CA ARG A 541 -6.40 -32.82 -8.82
C ARG A 541 -6.56 -32.94 -7.27
N ARG A 542 -7.78 -32.93 -6.73
CA ARG A 542 -8.05 -33.07 -5.29
C ARG A 542 -8.37 -34.51 -4.90
N GLN A 543 -8.02 -34.91 -3.67
CA GLN A 543 -8.19 -36.30 -3.18
C GLN A 543 -9.67 -36.71 -2.99
N ASP A 544 -10.59 -35.76 -2.87
CA ASP A 544 -12.04 -36.01 -2.71
C ASP A 544 -12.84 -35.46 -3.90
N LEU A 545 -12.71 -36.13 -5.06
CA LEU A 545 -13.48 -35.76 -6.26
C LEU A 545 -14.93 -36.26 -6.17
N PRO A 546 -15.94 -35.41 -6.38
CA PRO A 546 -17.31 -35.88 -6.60
C PRO A 546 -17.40 -36.72 -7.89
N PRO A 547 -18.48 -37.49 -8.10
CA PRO A 547 -18.70 -38.20 -9.35
C PRO A 547 -18.58 -37.27 -10.55
N LEU A 548 -17.88 -37.73 -11.59
CA LEU A 548 -17.67 -36.98 -12.82
C LEU A 548 -18.64 -37.47 -13.90
N ARG A 549 -19.06 -36.54 -14.76
CA ARG A 549 -19.83 -36.79 -15.99
C ARG A 549 -18.95 -36.45 -17.18
N THR A 550 -18.86 -37.38 -18.12
CA THR A 550 -18.10 -37.20 -19.37
C THR A 550 -19.00 -36.55 -20.43
N TYR A 551 -18.47 -35.51 -21.07
CA TYR A 551 -19.09 -34.81 -22.19
C TYR A 551 -18.22 -34.97 -23.43
N ARG A 552 -18.85 -35.19 -24.59
CA ARG A 552 -18.19 -35.17 -25.90
C ARG A 552 -18.29 -33.78 -26.49
N LEU A 553 -17.14 -33.22 -26.87
CA LEU A 553 -17.03 -31.85 -27.37
C LEU A 553 -16.85 -31.88 -28.91
N PRO A 554 -17.79 -31.31 -29.68
CA PRO A 554 -17.71 -31.22 -31.15
C PRO A 554 -16.75 -30.13 -31.66
N GLY A 555 -15.88 -29.61 -30.79
CA GLY A 555 -15.05 -28.43 -31.04
C GLY A 555 -15.50 -27.22 -30.23
N PRO A 556 -15.01 -26.00 -30.55
CA PRO A 556 -15.27 -24.79 -29.78
C PRO A 556 -16.77 -24.47 -29.69
N LEU A 557 -17.30 -24.48 -28.48
CA LEU A 557 -18.73 -24.31 -28.22
C LEU A 557 -19.11 -22.83 -28.12
N GLN A 558 -20.31 -22.51 -28.60
CA GLN A 558 -20.94 -21.19 -28.44
C GLN A 558 -22.36 -21.33 -27.90
N VAL A 559 -22.82 -20.34 -27.13
CA VAL A 559 -24.20 -20.31 -26.61
C VAL A 559 -25.16 -19.97 -27.75
N VAL A 560 -26.15 -20.84 -27.99
CA VAL A 560 -27.19 -20.64 -29.01
C VAL A 560 -28.48 -20.15 -28.40
N SER A 561 -28.87 -20.71 -27.24
CA SER A 561 -30.07 -20.29 -26.54
C SER A 561 -29.91 -20.40 -25.02
N HIS A 562 -30.66 -19.59 -24.31
CA HIS A 562 -30.71 -19.54 -22.85
C HIS A 562 -32.17 -19.53 -22.41
N PHE A 563 -32.61 -20.56 -21.68
CA PHE A 563 -33.98 -20.68 -21.20
C PHE A 563 -34.00 -21.16 -19.75
N PHE A 564 -34.27 -20.24 -18.81
CA PHE A 564 -34.07 -20.45 -17.37
C PHE A 564 -32.62 -20.87 -17.07
N ASP A 565 -32.42 -21.95 -16.34
CA ASP A 565 -31.09 -22.49 -15.99
C ASP A 565 -30.55 -23.44 -17.09
N ARG A 566 -31.30 -23.62 -18.18
CA ARG A 566 -30.86 -24.43 -19.32
C ARG A 566 -30.17 -23.58 -20.36
N VAL A 567 -28.96 -23.99 -20.71
CA VAL A 567 -28.14 -23.33 -21.74
C VAL A 567 -27.87 -24.34 -22.84
N GLN A 568 -28.24 -24.00 -24.06
CA GLN A 568 -27.94 -24.81 -25.24
C GLN A 568 -26.68 -24.28 -25.91
N LEU A 569 -25.69 -25.16 -26.02
CA LEU A 569 -24.42 -24.90 -26.68
C LEU A 569 -24.41 -25.57 -28.05
N ALA A 570 -23.77 -24.96 -29.05
CA ALA A 570 -23.51 -25.59 -30.34
C ALA A 570 -22.04 -25.55 -30.71
N GLY A 571 -21.58 -26.64 -31.32
CA GLY A 571 -20.30 -26.73 -32.00
C GLY A 571 -20.35 -26.17 -33.43
N PRO A 572 -19.19 -26.03 -34.08
CA PRO A 572 -19.08 -25.54 -35.47
C PRO A 572 -19.72 -26.47 -36.50
N ASP A 573 -19.96 -27.73 -36.16
CA ASP A 573 -20.62 -28.75 -36.99
C ASP A 573 -22.16 -28.76 -36.83
N GLY A 574 -22.71 -27.89 -35.98
CA GLY A 574 -24.13 -27.83 -35.67
C GLY A 574 -24.58 -28.83 -34.59
N THR A 575 -23.67 -29.64 -34.04
CA THR A 575 -23.98 -30.53 -32.91
C THR A 575 -24.28 -29.70 -31.67
N THR A 576 -25.40 -29.99 -31.01
CA THR A 576 -25.84 -29.26 -29.81
C THR A 576 -25.61 -30.05 -28.53
N ILE A 577 -25.30 -29.35 -27.45
CA ILE A 577 -25.17 -29.88 -26.09
C ILE A 577 -26.07 -29.03 -25.19
N ASP A 578 -27.05 -29.68 -24.56
CA ASP A 578 -27.89 -29.04 -23.56
C ASP A 578 -27.25 -29.19 -22.19
N SER A 579 -27.05 -28.06 -21.51
CA SER A 579 -26.57 -28.01 -20.14
C SER A 579 -27.70 -27.56 -19.22
N ASP A 580 -27.93 -28.32 -18.14
CA ASP A 580 -28.98 -28.05 -17.15
C ASP A 580 -28.60 -26.94 -16.14
N ASN A 581 -27.39 -26.38 -16.22
CA ASN A 581 -26.95 -25.28 -15.36
C ASN A 581 -25.93 -24.37 -16.07
N PRO A 582 -26.01 -23.03 -15.91
CA PRO A 582 -25.04 -22.08 -16.44
C PRO A 582 -23.57 -22.41 -16.14
N ALA A 583 -23.24 -22.93 -14.94
CA ALA A 583 -21.85 -23.20 -14.58
C ALA A 583 -21.24 -24.35 -15.41
N ASP A 584 -22.04 -25.37 -15.71
CA ASP A 584 -21.62 -26.49 -16.56
C ASP A 584 -21.48 -26.01 -18.01
N ALA A 585 -22.41 -25.19 -18.49
CA ALA A 585 -22.34 -24.61 -19.82
C ALA A 585 -21.06 -23.79 -20.01
N GLU A 586 -20.74 -22.97 -19.02
CA GLU A 586 -19.53 -22.16 -19.03
C GLU A 586 -18.26 -23.03 -19.00
N ALA A 587 -18.22 -24.04 -18.13
CA ALA A 587 -17.12 -24.99 -18.05
C ALA A 587 -16.90 -25.72 -19.39
N LEU A 588 -17.97 -26.12 -20.08
CA LEU A 588 -17.89 -26.76 -21.40
C LEU A 588 -17.34 -25.82 -22.47
N ILE A 589 -17.73 -24.54 -22.47
CA ILE A 589 -17.17 -23.53 -23.37
C ILE A 589 -15.67 -23.38 -23.13
N LEU A 590 -15.24 -23.27 -21.87
CA LEU A 590 -13.82 -23.14 -21.52
C LEU A 590 -13.02 -24.37 -21.95
N ALA A 591 -13.51 -25.58 -21.65
CA ALA A 591 -12.85 -26.83 -22.01
C ALA A 591 -12.77 -27.07 -23.53
N SER A 592 -13.76 -26.59 -24.29
CA SER A 592 -13.83 -26.80 -25.75
C SER A 592 -12.75 -26.06 -26.55
N ARG A 593 -12.05 -25.10 -25.95
CA ARG A 593 -11.01 -24.30 -26.62
C ARG A 593 -9.67 -25.03 -26.75
N ASP A 594 -9.41 -26.02 -25.90
CA ASP A 594 -8.17 -26.81 -25.91
C ASP A 594 -8.13 -27.86 -27.04
N GLY A 595 -9.13 -27.89 -27.93
CA GLY A 595 -9.21 -28.84 -29.06
C GLY A 595 -9.48 -30.29 -28.65
N ARG A 596 -9.93 -30.52 -27.41
CA ARG A 596 -10.22 -31.86 -26.88
C ARG A 596 -11.57 -32.35 -27.38
N THR A 597 -11.69 -33.66 -27.59
CA THR A 597 -12.93 -34.32 -28.01
C THR A 597 -13.78 -34.79 -26.83
N GLU A 598 -13.20 -34.93 -25.63
CA GLU A 598 -13.89 -35.34 -24.41
C GLU A 598 -13.42 -34.53 -23.20
N VAL A 599 -14.34 -34.23 -22.28
CA VAL A 599 -14.06 -33.56 -21.01
C VAL A 599 -14.89 -34.18 -19.88
N GLU A 600 -14.30 -34.29 -18.69
CA GLU A 600 -15.00 -34.73 -17.49
C GLU A 600 -15.28 -33.52 -16.58
N LEU A 601 -16.52 -33.36 -16.15
CA LEU A 601 -16.93 -32.33 -15.21
C LEU A 601 -17.66 -32.95 -14.01
N PRO A 602 -17.54 -32.35 -12.82
CA PRO A 602 -18.30 -32.76 -11.64
C PRO A 602 -19.81 -32.78 -11.90
N VAL A 603 -20.51 -33.77 -11.34
CA VAL A 603 -21.98 -33.80 -11.34
C VAL A 603 -22.58 -32.72 -10.42
N ASP A 604 -21.84 -32.31 -9.38
CA ASP A 604 -22.24 -31.22 -8.49
C ASP A 604 -22.01 -29.84 -9.15
N PRO A 605 -23.07 -29.10 -9.48
CA PRO A 605 -22.93 -27.83 -10.19
C PRO A 605 -22.27 -26.73 -9.34
N ALA A 606 -22.38 -26.82 -8.00
CA ALA A 606 -21.68 -25.90 -7.11
C ALA A 606 -20.16 -26.14 -7.12
N PHE A 607 -19.74 -27.38 -7.34
CA PHE A 607 -18.33 -27.72 -7.53
C PHE A 607 -17.83 -27.21 -8.88
N THR A 608 -18.58 -27.41 -9.97
CA THR A 608 -18.22 -26.86 -11.30
C THR A 608 -18.05 -25.34 -11.25
N LEU A 609 -18.96 -24.62 -10.58
CA LEU A 609 -18.86 -23.18 -10.41
C LEU A 609 -17.56 -22.76 -9.67
N ARG A 610 -17.14 -23.51 -8.65
CA ARG A 610 -15.87 -23.25 -7.95
C ARG A 610 -14.66 -23.48 -8.86
N LEU A 611 -14.69 -24.49 -9.72
CA LEU A 611 -13.61 -24.74 -10.69
C LEU A 611 -13.48 -23.59 -11.69
N VAL A 612 -14.61 -23.16 -12.27
CA VAL A 612 -14.66 -22.03 -13.20
C VAL A 612 -14.16 -20.75 -12.53
N SER A 613 -14.60 -20.48 -11.30
CA SER A 613 -14.16 -19.31 -10.53
C SER A 613 -12.66 -19.32 -10.26
N ALA A 614 -12.10 -20.47 -9.85
CA ALA A 614 -10.66 -20.61 -9.62
C ALA A 614 -9.85 -20.41 -10.91
N TYR A 615 -10.33 -20.92 -12.05
CA TYR A 615 -9.69 -20.72 -13.35
C TYR A 615 -9.68 -19.24 -13.77
N ARG A 616 -10.80 -18.53 -13.60
CA ARG A 616 -10.89 -17.09 -13.84
C ARG A 616 -9.92 -16.27 -13.00
N GLU A 617 -9.80 -16.60 -11.72
CA GLU A 617 -8.86 -15.94 -10.82
C GLU A 617 -7.40 -16.13 -11.28
N ASP A 618 -7.04 -17.33 -11.74
CA ASP A 618 -5.71 -17.60 -12.29
C ASP A 618 -5.46 -16.86 -13.61
N LEU A 619 -6.45 -16.79 -14.50
CA LEU A 619 -6.36 -15.98 -15.73
C LEU A 619 -6.19 -14.49 -15.42
N LEU A 620 -6.95 -13.94 -14.48
CA LEU A 620 -6.81 -12.55 -14.05
C LEU A 620 -5.43 -12.28 -13.46
N ARG A 621 -4.89 -13.19 -12.65
CA ARG A 621 -3.54 -13.10 -12.10
C ARG A 621 -2.48 -13.12 -13.20
N LEU A 622 -2.60 -14.03 -14.18
CA LEU A 622 -1.70 -14.10 -15.33
C LEU A 622 -1.76 -12.83 -16.17
N TRP A 623 -2.95 -12.29 -16.40
CA TRP A 623 -3.13 -11.04 -17.14
C TRP A 623 -2.47 -9.85 -16.43
N GLN A 624 -2.65 -9.73 -15.11
CA GLN A 624 -2.00 -8.70 -14.31
C GLN A 624 -0.47 -8.83 -14.36
N GLY A 625 0.05 -10.05 -14.18
CA GLY A 625 1.49 -10.33 -14.28
C GLY A 625 2.07 -9.98 -15.67
N LEU A 626 1.32 -10.28 -16.74
CA LEU A 626 1.69 -9.92 -18.11
C LEU A 626 1.73 -8.40 -18.31
N LEU A 627 0.70 -7.69 -17.84
CA LEU A 627 0.63 -6.24 -17.93
C LEU A 627 1.77 -5.56 -17.17
N ASP A 628 2.07 -6.02 -15.96
CA ASP A 628 3.15 -5.46 -15.15
C ASP A 628 4.51 -5.68 -15.80
N GLU A 629 4.75 -6.86 -16.37
CA GLU A 629 5.99 -7.11 -17.10
C GLU A 629 6.07 -6.29 -18.39
N CYS A 630 4.99 -6.16 -19.16
CA CYS A 630 4.96 -5.29 -20.34
C CYS A 630 5.20 -3.81 -20.00
N ARG A 631 4.65 -3.32 -18.87
CA ARG A 631 4.86 -1.93 -18.40
C ARG A 631 6.30 -1.65 -17.99
N ARG A 632 7.03 -2.65 -17.48
CA ARG A 632 8.47 -2.52 -17.18
C ARG A 632 9.30 -2.22 -18.42
N HIS A 633 8.90 -2.73 -19.60
CA HIS A 633 9.64 -2.54 -20.85
C HIS A 633 9.06 -1.44 -21.76
N HIS A 634 7.79 -1.07 -21.56
CA HIS A 634 7.11 -0.01 -22.30
C HIS A 634 6.41 0.97 -21.36
N PRO A 635 7.00 2.16 -21.09
CA PRO A 635 6.43 3.13 -20.16
C PRO A 635 5.11 3.75 -20.66
N ALA A 636 4.86 3.74 -21.98
CA ALA A 636 3.58 4.17 -22.53
C ALA A 636 2.49 3.11 -22.32
N GLN A 637 1.49 3.40 -21.48
CA GLN A 637 0.39 2.49 -21.12
C GLN A 637 -0.28 1.83 -22.33
N ARG A 638 -0.53 2.59 -23.41
CA ARG A 638 -1.16 2.06 -24.64
C ARG A 638 -0.31 0.98 -25.31
N LYS A 639 1.01 1.15 -25.37
CA LYS A 639 1.93 0.18 -26.00
C LYS A 639 2.07 -1.08 -25.15
N ALA A 640 2.12 -0.95 -23.83
CA ALA A 640 2.16 -2.09 -22.91
C ALA A 640 0.88 -2.95 -23.00
N VAL A 641 -0.30 -2.32 -23.03
CA VAL A 641 -1.57 -3.04 -23.18
C VAL A 641 -1.67 -3.71 -24.55
N ALA A 642 -1.25 -3.05 -25.63
CA ALA A 642 -1.24 -3.65 -26.96
C ALA A 642 -0.31 -4.87 -27.05
N LEU A 643 0.88 -4.81 -26.44
CA LEU A 643 1.80 -5.94 -26.37
C LEU A 643 1.23 -7.09 -25.54
N ALA A 644 0.66 -6.80 -24.36
CA ALA A 644 0.03 -7.80 -23.51
C ALA A 644 -1.13 -8.50 -24.24
N ARG A 645 -2.02 -7.75 -24.91
CA ARG A 645 -3.11 -8.33 -25.74
C ARG A 645 -2.60 -9.19 -26.89
N ARG A 646 -1.42 -8.89 -27.43
CA ARG A 646 -0.81 -9.72 -28.49
C ARG A 646 -0.29 -11.03 -27.93
N LEU A 647 0.54 -10.96 -26.89
CA LEU A 647 1.09 -12.15 -26.21
C LEU A 647 -0.02 -13.05 -25.64
N TRP A 648 -1.09 -12.47 -25.11
CA TRP A 648 -2.24 -13.21 -24.61
C TRP A 648 -2.94 -14.04 -25.70
N ARG A 649 -3.08 -13.47 -26.90
CA ARG A 649 -3.63 -14.18 -28.08
C ARG A 649 -2.68 -15.22 -28.64
N GLU A 650 -1.37 -14.96 -28.63
CA GLU A 650 -0.35 -15.92 -29.07
C GLU A 650 -0.34 -17.21 -28.21
N HIS A 651 -0.93 -17.18 -27.02
CA HIS A 651 -1.10 -18.33 -26.11
C HIS A 651 -2.53 -18.90 -26.08
N ASP A 652 -3.40 -18.52 -27.02
CA ASP A 652 -4.79 -19.03 -27.15
C ASP A 652 -5.65 -18.89 -25.88
N LEU A 653 -5.42 -17.84 -25.08
CA LEU A 653 -6.13 -17.62 -23.82
C LEU A 653 -7.50 -16.93 -24.00
N PRO A 654 -8.48 -17.15 -23.09
CA PRO A 654 -9.78 -16.49 -23.12
C PRO A 654 -9.70 -14.96 -23.09
N SER A 655 -10.63 -14.27 -23.77
CA SER A 655 -10.66 -12.81 -23.77
C SER A 655 -10.76 -12.24 -22.35
N VAL A 656 -9.91 -11.27 -22.02
CA VAL A 656 -9.85 -10.64 -20.68
C VAL A 656 -11.08 -9.78 -20.38
N GLU A 657 -11.81 -9.35 -21.41
CA GLU A 657 -13.04 -8.55 -21.25
C GLU A 657 -14.26 -9.41 -20.89
N ASN A 658 -14.16 -10.73 -21.05
CA ASN A 658 -15.09 -11.75 -20.57
C ASN A 658 -14.27 -12.95 -20.05
N PRO A 659 -13.56 -12.78 -18.92
CA PRO A 659 -12.65 -13.80 -18.41
C PRO A 659 -13.40 -15.06 -17.99
#